data_AF-A0AAU6LJ03-F1
#
_entry.id   AF-A0AAU6LJ03-F1
#
_cell.length_a   1.000
_cell.length_b   1.000
_cell.length_c   1.000
_cell.angle_alpha   90.00
_cell.angle_beta   90.00
_cell.angle_gamma   90.00
#
_symmetry.space_group_name_H-M   'P 1'
#
loop_
_entity.id
_entity.type
_entity.pdbx_description
1 polymer ?
#
loop_
_entity_poly.entity_id
_entity_poly.type
_entity_poly.pdbx_seq_one_letter_code
_entity_poly.pdbx_strand_id
1 'polypeptide(L)'
;MFSRSYAARLSLVVLRAVAPVAASSFLLLWALLEAAQAAGGRVGALAALPGASVQAAGVTLGAALGAPVEWSLAGGAGGQVHLASYVERWPWLLVGALLPVAVLTLLGRRAAAWADRLSISRHVAAASSASAFAALAGGLWVLLARSASEGLVRVWTPPLAATVVLLAWALPVALTAALTRRSAAPAGLPAGTRAARVRTARRRRAVVAGTLFASLLPLPAAVAAPGDPLPAGRPTGDDWKTRSDRSDRALGRLRGENPKSKVVSTRDTKRGTPTSVVLDAPVSGSAPQWLDRNAGLLGANRPSAALRAIRTEPQPGVSAATASRHQWYQQTVDGVPVRDARVGVHLDPSGSRVRMLSNGFRPDLTVASTRPGVTAKTAEAQARAALPGATATAAPTLMLYPGEPVKGRSVPADLVWEVRLANSSGSIANSYFVDAVGGTGILHVQSNIHDALNRTVYDMAGSKTMPAQPMMTESNPDYQGVEDARRAWFAMGHTYTYYKERFNRDSYDGQGAPLKIIVRNGNINKNAYWSPDRKEMLFAEDMVDLSVSAHELTHAVDSASANLVYQYQSGALNESFSDIFGKSVDRWQGGNNWEIGSSEIATGVIRDMANPGKFGQPAHMRDFEVKCGDAGGVHHNSGIPNRAYVTAYEKLGVKAEYIFYEALTNYLFPTATFADAVNATQAAAWDRYGKESPEAAAVIEAWNSVGVTSETDDPRGANCVCSAGSSLRTAKLSADGPQAAQIRAALYLAQDLLPEASPAVRYYVDLYNQDNGLIQPLMAEHPALNGEFAMVLQTLTPLLLDAANVDGAPQATVTAEHIAAVDRLMDNVIVADQGRPGGGALTHSIATQWRASDYRSIGGLSADDAMAAMDASVKDRL
;
A
#
# COMPACT_ATOMS: atom_id res chain seq x y z
N MET A 1 -2.77 25.56 75.92
CA MET A 1 -4.02 25.98 75.25
C MET A 1 -3.64 26.91 74.09
N PHE A 2 -4.37 26.88 72.97
CA PHE A 2 -4.04 27.43 71.62
C PHE A 2 -3.14 26.55 70.73
N SER A 3 -3.68 25.47 70.15
CA SER A 3 -3.16 24.97 68.85
C SER A 3 -4.15 24.13 68.01
N ARG A 4 -5.26 23.64 68.58
CA ARG A 4 -6.28 22.92 67.78
C ARG A 4 -7.33 23.84 67.13
N SER A 5 -7.54 25.04 67.67
CA SER A 5 -8.59 25.97 67.20
C SER A 5 -8.20 26.75 65.93
N TYR A 6 -6.91 26.85 65.60
CA TYR A 6 -6.43 27.68 64.49
C TYR A 6 -6.46 26.93 63.15
N ALA A 7 -6.06 25.66 63.13
CA ALA A 7 -6.11 24.82 61.93
C ALA A 7 -7.54 24.53 61.48
N ALA A 8 -8.46 24.28 62.42
CA ALA A 8 -9.88 24.05 62.09
C ALA A 8 -10.56 25.30 61.51
N ARG A 9 -10.24 26.50 62.01
CA ARG A 9 -10.76 27.76 61.47
C ARG A 9 -10.15 28.09 60.10
N LEU A 10 -8.88 27.74 59.86
CA LEU A 10 -8.22 27.93 58.57
C LEU A 10 -8.81 27.03 57.48
N SER A 11 -9.05 25.75 57.79
CA SER A 11 -9.68 24.80 56.87
C SER A 11 -11.12 25.21 56.53
N LEU A 12 -11.87 25.77 57.49
CA LEU A 12 -13.24 26.22 57.26
C LEU A 12 -13.33 27.45 56.36
N VAL A 13 -12.38 28.39 56.46
CA VAL A 13 -12.35 29.60 55.61
C VAL A 13 -11.94 29.26 54.18
N VAL A 14 -10.96 28.36 54.00
CA VAL A 14 -10.57 27.87 52.67
C VAL A 14 -11.69 27.06 52.03
N LEU A 15 -12.40 26.20 52.79
CA LEU A 15 -13.58 25.49 52.27
C LEU A 15 -14.70 26.45 51.87
N ARG A 16 -15.01 27.47 52.69
CA ARG A 16 -16.12 28.40 52.41
C ARG A 16 -15.86 29.37 51.27
N ALA A 17 -14.61 29.67 50.95
CA ALA A 17 -14.27 30.59 49.85
C ALA A 17 -14.00 29.88 48.52
N VAL A 18 -13.40 28.68 48.55
CA VAL A 18 -12.94 27.97 47.33
C VAL A 18 -13.97 26.95 46.84
N ALA A 19 -14.69 26.29 47.75
CA ALA A 19 -15.65 25.25 47.37
C ALA A 19 -16.86 25.78 46.57
N PRO A 20 -17.44 26.97 46.86
CA PRO A 20 -18.58 27.47 46.07
C PRO A 20 -18.18 27.79 44.63
N VAL A 21 -17.01 28.40 44.42
CA VAL A 21 -16.53 28.78 43.09
C VAL A 21 -16.17 27.56 42.26
N ALA A 22 -15.47 26.58 42.86
CA ALA A 22 -15.17 25.32 42.19
C ALA A 22 -16.45 24.53 41.87
N ALA A 23 -17.42 24.48 42.79
CA ALA A 23 -18.70 23.81 42.57
C ALA A 23 -19.54 24.52 41.51
N SER A 24 -19.59 25.86 41.48
CA SER A 24 -20.31 26.63 40.45
C SER A 24 -19.71 26.44 39.06
N SER A 25 -18.38 26.42 38.93
CA SER A 25 -17.72 26.15 37.65
C SER A 25 -17.90 24.71 37.20
N PHE A 26 -17.91 23.74 38.12
CA PHE A 26 -18.16 22.33 37.82
C PHE A 26 -19.61 22.07 37.42
N LEU A 27 -20.57 22.72 38.09
CA LEU A 27 -22.00 22.65 37.77
C LEU A 27 -22.33 23.31 36.43
N LEU A 28 -21.67 24.42 36.09
CA LEU A 28 -21.85 25.07 34.78
C LEU A 28 -21.30 24.19 33.65
N LEU A 29 -20.14 23.55 33.86
CA LEU A 29 -19.53 22.63 32.90
C LEU A 29 -20.36 21.35 32.73
N TRP A 30 -20.88 20.81 33.84
CA TRP A 30 -21.76 19.65 33.85
C TRP A 30 -23.09 19.93 33.13
N ALA A 31 -23.72 21.08 33.40
CA ALA A 31 -24.97 21.48 32.75
C ALA A 31 -24.81 21.69 31.24
N LEU A 32 -23.66 22.22 30.79
CA LEU A 32 -23.34 22.39 29.37
C LEU A 32 -23.12 21.04 28.66
N LEU A 33 -22.53 20.06 29.35
CA LEU A 33 -22.30 18.71 28.84
C LEU A 33 -23.59 17.88 28.79
N GLU A 34 -24.43 17.96 29.81
CA GLU A 34 -25.77 17.35 29.85
C GLU A 34 -26.69 17.92 28.75
N ALA A 35 -26.67 19.24 28.55
CA ALA A 35 -27.42 19.87 27.46
C ALA A 35 -26.95 19.41 26.06
N ALA A 36 -25.68 19.08 25.90
CA ALA A 36 -25.13 18.51 24.67
C ALA A 36 -25.51 17.04 24.47
N GLN A 37 -25.69 16.27 25.55
CA GLN A 37 -26.01 14.84 25.53
C GLN A 37 -27.53 14.59 25.34
N ALA A 38 -28.39 15.44 25.91
CA ALA A 38 -29.84 15.37 25.77
C ALA A 38 -30.33 15.67 24.33
N ALA A 39 -29.51 16.28 23.48
CA ALA A 39 -29.85 16.65 22.10
C ALA A 39 -29.63 15.54 21.05
N GLY A 40 -29.28 14.30 21.47
CA GLY A 40 -29.40 13.09 20.68
C GLY A 40 -29.05 13.20 19.18
N GLY A 41 -27.80 13.49 18.85
CA GLY A 41 -27.23 13.25 17.51
C GLY A 41 -27.86 13.95 16.30
N ARG A 42 -28.72 14.97 16.48
CA ARG A 42 -29.20 15.82 15.37
C ARG A 42 -28.75 17.27 15.57
N VAL A 43 -27.88 17.74 14.67
CA VAL A 43 -27.14 19.02 14.71
C VAL A 43 -28.03 20.30 14.59
N GLY A 44 -29.36 20.19 14.63
CA GLY A 44 -30.25 21.32 14.34
C GLY A 44 -30.57 22.29 15.50
N ALA A 45 -30.45 21.88 16.77
CA ALA A 45 -31.07 22.65 17.88
C ALA A 45 -30.16 23.64 18.63
N LEU A 46 -28.85 23.67 18.35
CA LEU A 46 -27.91 24.61 18.99
C LEU A 46 -27.65 25.89 18.20
N ALA A 47 -28.34 26.09 17.07
CA ALA A 47 -28.27 27.33 16.29
C ALA A 47 -29.06 28.51 16.89
N ALA A 48 -29.74 28.32 18.03
CA ALA A 48 -30.63 29.33 18.63
C ALA A 48 -30.05 30.08 19.85
N LEU A 49 -28.80 29.83 20.26
CA LEU A 49 -28.11 30.69 21.23
C LEU A 49 -27.28 31.73 20.47
N PRO A 50 -27.53 33.05 20.66
CA PRO A 50 -26.77 34.06 19.96
C PRO A 50 -25.33 34.09 20.48
N GLY A 51 -24.39 33.59 19.67
CA GLY A 51 -22.99 34.03 19.72
C GLY A 51 -21.92 33.07 20.24
N ALA A 52 -22.20 31.78 20.51
CA ALA A 52 -21.14 30.83 20.89
C ALA A 52 -21.24 29.51 20.10
N SER A 53 -20.40 29.38 19.06
CA SER A 53 -20.21 28.09 18.40
C SER A 53 -19.44 27.14 19.33
N VAL A 54 -19.74 25.84 19.29
CA VAL A 54 -19.00 24.78 20.02
C VAL A 54 -17.48 24.86 19.76
N GLN A 55 -17.11 25.37 18.59
CA GLN A 55 -15.74 25.67 18.18
C GLN A 55 -15.08 26.75 19.05
N ALA A 56 -15.81 27.81 19.43
CA ALA A 56 -15.31 28.87 20.30
C ALA A 56 -15.03 28.37 21.74
N ALA A 57 -15.85 27.46 22.26
CA ALA A 57 -15.62 26.85 23.57
C ALA A 57 -14.35 25.98 23.58
N GLY A 58 -14.13 25.18 22.52
CA GLY A 58 -12.93 24.35 22.36
C GLY A 58 -11.65 25.17 22.20
N VAL A 59 -11.69 26.26 21.43
CA VAL A 59 -10.56 27.18 21.23
C VAL A 59 -10.23 27.96 22.51
N THR A 60 -11.23 28.37 23.29
CA THR A 60 -11.02 29.05 24.58
C THR A 60 -10.34 28.11 25.60
N LEU A 61 -10.69 26.81 25.59
CA LEU A 61 -10.03 25.78 26.39
C LEU A 61 -8.58 25.50 25.93
N GLY A 62 -8.33 25.48 24.62
CA GLY A 62 -6.97 25.30 24.07
C GLY A 62 -6.06 26.51 24.34
N ALA A 63 -6.58 27.72 24.21
CA ALA A 63 -5.85 28.96 24.48
C ALA A 63 -5.47 29.13 25.96
N ALA A 64 -6.34 28.70 26.89
CA ALA A 64 -6.04 28.70 28.32
C ALA A 64 -4.90 27.74 28.71
N LEU A 65 -4.59 26.74 27.86
CA LEU A 65 -3.58 25.71 28.10
C LEU A 65 -2.24 25.98 27.41
N GLY A 66 -2.13 27.02 26.58
CA GLY A 66 -0.89 27.39 25.89
C GLY A 66 -0.36 26.34 24.90
N ALA A 67 -1.19 25.38 24.48
CA ALA A 67 -0.80 24.31 23.57
C ALA A 67 -1.41 24.53 22.15
N PRO A 68 -0.68 24.23 21.06
CA PRO A 68 -1.29 24.14 19.74
C PRO A 68 -2.21 22.91 19.73
N VAL A 69 -3.53 23.14 19.70
CA VAL A 69 -4.53 22.06 19.69
C VAL A 69 -5.01 21.84 18.25
N GLU A 70 -4.71 20.68 17.67
CA GLU A 70 -5.42 20.18 16.50
C GLU A 70 -6.64 19.37 16.94
N TRP A 71 -7.78 19.57 16.29
CA TRP A 71 -9.05 18.92 16.60
C TRP A 71 -9.71 18.45 15.31
N SER A 72 -10.32 17.25 15.35
CA SER A 72 -11.23 16.76 14.30
C SER A 72 -12.51 16.24 14.96
N LEU A 73 -13.67 16.70 14.51
CA LEU A 73 -14.97 16.13 14.89
C LEU A 73 -15.33 15.00 13.92
N ALA A 74 -15.90 13.92 14.44
CA ALA A 74 -16.40 12.82 13.62
C ALA A 74 -17.68 13.24 12.88
N GLY A 75 -17.50 13.87 11.71
CA GLY A 75 -18.57 14.30 10.82
C GLY A 75 -18.05 15.08 9.62
N GLY A 76 -17.77 14.38 8.52
CA GLY A 76 -17.88 14.87 7.14
C GLY A 76 -16.86 15.86 6.55
N ALA A 77 -16.16 16.71 7.30
CA ALA A 77 -15.25 17.69 6.69
C ALA A 77 -13.96 17.87 7.50
N GLY A 78 -12.86 17.28 7.00
CA GLY A 78 -11.52 17.51 7.53
C GLY A 78 -10.96 18.83 7.01
N GLY A 79 -10.76 19.81 7.91
CA GLY A 79 -10.03 21.04 7.63
C GLY A 79 -9.08 21.39 8.78
N GLN A 80 -7.83 21.74 8.46
CA GLN A 80 -6.85 22.24 9.42
C GLN A 80 -7.13 23.71 9.75
N VAL A 81 -7.18 24.07 11.04
CA VAL A 81 -7.30 25.47 11.49
C VAL A 81 -6.05 25.85 12.29
N HIS A 82 -5.29 26.83 11.80
CA HIS A 82 -4.13 27.36 12.51
C HIS A 82 -4.55 28.41 13.55
N LEU A 83 -4.10 28.27 14.80
CA LEU A 83 -4.45 29.15 15.92
C LEU A 83 -4.10 30.64 15.67
N ALA A 84 -3.06 30.90 14.86
CA ALA A 84 -2.57 32.23 14.55
C ALA A 84 -3.61 33.10 13.81
N SER A 85 -4.41 32.53 12.92
CA SER A 85 -5.38 33.28 12.11
C SER A 85 -6.67 33.65 12.85
N TYR A 86 -6.90 33.09 14.04
CA TYR A 86 -8.06 33.42 14.90
C TYR A 86 -7.72 34.45 15.98
N VAL A 87 -6.49 34.44 16.50
CA VAL A 87 -6.02 35.44 17.49
C VAL A 87 -5.98 36.83 16.87
N GLU A 88 -5.66 36.94 15.58
CA GLU A 88 -5.74 38.18 14.80
C GLU A 88 -7.18 38.69 14.61
N ARG A 89 -8.16 37.79 14.64
CA ARG A 89 -9.56 38.07 14.27
C ARG A 89 -10.46 38.38 15.46
N TRP A 90 -10.15 37.87 16.66
CA TRP A 90 -10.99 38.03 17.86
C TRP A 90 -10.17 38.15 19.16
N PRO A 91 -9.51 39.30 19.42
CA PRO A 91 -8.60 39.48 20.56
C PRO A 91 -9.27 39.36 21.94
N TRP A 92 -10.59 39.49 22.02
CA TRP A 92 -11.36 39.43 23.27
C TRP A 92 -11.40 38.02 23.90
N LEU A 93 -11.13 36.96 23.12
CA LEU A 93 -11.06 35.58 23.63
C LEU A 93 -9.83 35.36 24.53
N LEU A 94 -8.71 36.05 24.26
CA LEU A 94 -7.56 36.08 25.16
C LEU A 94 -7.89 36.77 26.49
N VAL A 95 -8.73 37.80 26.47
CA VAL A 95 -9.19 38.49 27.69
C VAL A 95 -10.07 37.56 28.53
N GLY A 96 -10.95 36.77 27.90
CA GLY A 96 -11.76 35.75 28.56
C GLY A 96 -10.94 34.61 29.19
N ALA A 97 -9.88 34.15 28.52
CA ALA A 97 -8.99 33.10 29.02
C ALA A 97 -8.06 33.58 30.14
N LEU A 98 -7.67 34.86 30.13
CA LEU A 98 -6.82 35.46 31.15
C LEU A 98 -7.58 35.96 32.38
N LEU A 99 -8.90 36.17 32.28
CA LEU A 99 -9.74 36.63 33.40
C LEU A 99 -9.70 35.69 34.62
N PRO A 100 -9.84 34.36 34.50
CA PRO A 100 -9.77 33.43 35.64
C PRO A 100 -8.39 33.44 36.30
N VAL A 101 -7.32 33.55 35.50
CA VAL A 101 -5.94 33.64 35.99
C VAL A 101 -5.74 34.97 36.72
N ALA A 102 -6.22 36.09 36.18
CA ALA A 102 -6.14 37.39 36.82
C ALA A 102 -6.94 37.43 38.13
N VAL A 103 -8.15 36.85 38.15
CA VAL A 103 -9.01 36.72 39.34
C VAL A 103 -8.35 35.85 40.41
N LEU A 104 -7.76 34.71 40.04
CA LEU A 104 -7.03 33.84 40.98
C LEU A 104 -5.76 34.51 41.52
N THR A 105 -5.05 35.29 40.69
CA THR A 105 -3.88 36.07 41.12
C THR A 105 -4.29 37.20 42.08
N LEU A 106 -5.42 37.88 41.82
CA LEU A 106 -6.01 38.90 42.69
C LEU A 106 -6.50 38.32 44.03
N LEU A 107 -7.12 37.14 43.99
CA LEU A 107 -7.55 36.40 45.19
C LEU A 107 -6.35 35.89 45.99
N GLY A 108 -5.28 35.43 45.34
CA GLY A 108 -4.02 35.06 45.97
C GLY A 108 -3.32 36.25 46.64
N ARG A 109 -3.32 37.42 45.98
CA ARG A 109 -2.81 38.68 46.56
C ARG A 109 -3.65 39.15 47.74
N ARG A 110 -4.98 39.06 47.66
CA ARG A 110 -5.87 39.37 48.79
C ARG A 110 -5.70 38.38 49.94
N ALA A 111 -5.54 37.09 49.66
CA ALA A 111 -5.26 36.06 50.67
C ALA A 111 -3.90 36.28 51.34
N ALA A 112 -2.87 36.72 50.61
CA ALA A 112 -1.57 37.11 51.16
C ALA A 112 -1.66 38.36 52.05
N ALA A 113 -2.44 39.36 51.65
CA ALA A 113 -2.70 40.55 52.49
C ALA A 113 -3.53 40.21 53.74
N TRP A 114 -4.41 39.21 53.66
CA TRP A 114 -5.19 38.70 54.80
C TRP A 114 -4.34 37.84 55.75
N ALA A 115 -3.35 37.12 55.22
CA ALA A 115 -2.41 36.31 55.99
C ALA A 115 -1.52 37.17 56.91
N ASP A 116 -1.13 38.37 56.48
CA ASP A 116 -0.39 39.32 57.33
C ASP A 116 -1.24 39.83 58.51
N ARG A 117 -2.56 39.98 58.34
CA ARG A 117 -3.49 40.35 59.44
C ARG A 117 -3.76 39.20 60.43
N LEU A 118 -3.54 37.95 60.02
CA LEU A 118 -3.77 36.74 60.82
C LEU A 118 -2.47 36.03 61.25
N SER A 119 -1.30 36.64 61.03
CA SER A 119 0.00 36.08 61.40
C SER A 119 0.30 34.70 60.79
N ILE A 120 -0.28 34.38 59.62
CA ILE A 120 -0.05 33.12 58.91
C ILE A 120 1.13 33.31 57.96
N SER A 121 2.14 32.43 58.03
CA SER A 121 3.34 32.58 57.19
C SER A 121 2.96 32.58 55.69
N ARG A 122 3.47 33.57 54.94
CA ARG A 122 3.22 33.75 53.50
C ARG A 122 3.51 32.49 52.66
N HIS A 123 4.36 31.59 53.18
CA HIS A 123 4.71 30.31 52.55
C HIS A 123 3.58 29.28 52.55
N VAL A 124 2.70 29.28 53.56
CA VAL A 124 1.57 28.35 53.66
C VAL A 124 0.47 28.74 52.67
N ALA A 125 0.20 30.05 52.52
CA ALA A 125 -0.78 30.54 51.56
C ALA A 125 -0.37 30.21 50.11
N ALA A 126 0.91 30.40 49.76
CA ALA A 126 1.42 30.07 48.43
C ALA A 126 1.34 28.57 48.12
N ALA A 127 1.66 27.71 49.09
CA ALA A 127 1.56 26.25 48.93
C ALA A 127 0.11 25.78 48.76
N SER A 128 -0.84 26.37 49.48
CA SER A 128 -2.27 26.04 49.35
C SER A 128 -2.84 26.48 48.00
N SER A 129 -2.47 27.66 47.49
CA SER A 129 -2.88 28.11 46.17
C SER A 129 -2.32 27.25 45.03
N ALA A 130 -1.04 26.85 45.12
CA ALA A 130 -0.44 25.92 44.15
C ALA A 130 -1.11 24.54 44.17
N SER A 131 -1.48 24.04 45.35
CA SER A 131 -2.17 22.75 45.50
C SER A 131 -3.60 22.79 44.95
N ALA A 132 -4.34 23.89 45.15
CA ALA A 132 -5.68 24.06 44.60
C ALA A 132 -5.65 24.15 43.06
N PHE A 133 -4.65 24.81 42.49
CA PHE A 133 -4.46 24.88 41.04
C PHE A 133 -4.11 23.51 40.44
N ALA A 134 -3.29 22.71 41.14
CA ALA A 134 -2.96 21.34 40.75
C ALA A 134 -4.18 20.40 40.75
N ALA A 135 -5.06 20.52 41.73
CA ALA A 135 -6.28 19.73 41.80
C ALA A 135 -7.25 20.05 40.65
N LEU A 136 -7.40 21.32 40.29
CA LEU A 136 -8.23 21.75 39.16
C LEU A 136 -7.69 21.28 37.81
N ALA A 137 -6.37 21.38 37.59
CA ALA A 137 -5.73 20.90 36.37
C ALA A 137 -5.83 19.37 36.23
N GLY A 138 -5.66 18.62 37.33
CA GLY A 138 -5.81 17.16 37.34
C GLY A 138 -7.25 16.72 37.06
N GLY A 139 -8.25 17.36 37.66
CA GLY A 139 -9.66 17.07 37.39
C GLY A 139 -10.07 17.32 35.94
N LEU A 140 -9.54 18.40 35.34
CA LEU A 140 -9.79 18.73 33.93
C LEU A 140 -9.13 17.73 32.97
N TRP A 141 -7.94 17.21 33.31
CA TRP A 141 -7.25 16.20 32.52
C TRP A 141 -7.99 14.85 32.52
N VAL A 142 -8.55 14.45 33.67
CA VAL A 142 -9.37 13.24 33.79
C VAL A 142 -10.65 13.36 32.96
N LEU A 143 -11.29 14.54 32.94
CA LEU A 143 -12.48 14.79 32.12
C LEU A 143 -12.16 14.73 30.61
N LEU A 144 -11.04 15.32 30.18
CA LEU A 144 -10.59 15.28 28.77
C LEU A 144 -10.16 13.87 28.32
N ALA A 145 -9.51 13.11 29.20
CA ALA A 145 -9.15 11.72 28.92
C ALA A 145 -10.41 10.84 28.80
N ARG A 146 -11.43 11.09 29.61
CA ARG A 146 -12.71 10.37 29.56
C ARG A 146 -13.49 10.71 28.28
N SER A 147 -13.58 11.97 27.87
CA SER A 147 -14.24 12.35 26.61
C SER A 147 -13.52 11.83 25.37
N ALA A 148 -12.18 11.70 25.41
CA ALA A 148 -11.40 11.08 24.35
C ALA A 148 -11.62 9.56 24.25
N SER A 149 -11.83 8.89 25.39
CA SER A 149 -12.15 7.44 25.43
C SER A 149 -13.56 7.10 24.95
N GLU A 150 -14.50 8.04 25.05
CA GLU A 150 -15.89 7.90 24.56
C GLU A 150 -16.07 8.38 23.11
N GLY A 151 -15.00 8.81 22.44
CA GLY A 151 -14.99 9.12 21.00
C GLY A 151 -15.51 10.51 20.59
N LEU A 152 -15.74 11.42 21.55
CA LEU A 152 -16.33 12.75 21.28
C LEU A 152 -15.32 13.77 20.71
N VAL A 153 -14.04 13.72 21.09
CA VAL A 153 -12.96 14.59 20.56
C VAL A 153 -11.64 13.84 20.54
N ARG A 154 -10.88 13.91 19.43
CA ARG A 154 -9.47 13.48 19.39
C ARG A 154 -8.57 14.69 19.64
N VAL A 155 -7.75 14.64 20.68
CA VAL A 155 -6.77 15.68 21.03
C VAL A 155 -5.36 15.13 20.78
N TRP A 156 -4.62 15.73 19.85
CA TRP A 156 -3.18 15.48 19.69
C TRP A 156 -2.40 16.50 20.51
N THR A 157 -1.53 16.02 21.42
CA THR A 157 -0.52 16.88 22.06
C THR A 157 0.86 16.37 21.66
N PRO A 158 1.74 17.20 21.05
CA PRO A 158 3.11 16.80 20.81
C PRO A 158 3.83 16.61 22.16
N PRO A 159 4.69 15.59 22.33
CA PRO A 159 5.40 15.34 23.59
C PRO A 159 6.24 16.53 24.10
N LEU A 160 6.64 17.44 23.20
CA LEU A 160 7.29 18.71 23.55
C LEU A 160 6.39 19.63 24.40
N ALA A 161 5.08 19.69 24.12
CA ALA A 161 4.15 20.54 24.88
C ALA A 161 3.93 20.04 26.31
N ALA A 162 3.82 18.72 26.51
CA ALA A 162 3.75 18.11 27.84
C ALA A 162 5.03 18.38 28.65
N THR A 163 6.18 18.40 27.98
CA THR A 163 7.48 18.68 28.61
C THR A 163 7.62 20.16 28.99
N VAL A 164 7.13 21.08 28.15
CA VAL A 164 7.10 22.53 28.44
C VAL A 164 6.17 22.84 29.61
N VAL A 165 5.00 22.19 29.68
CA VAL A 165 4.10 22.29 30.84
C VAL A 165 4.80 21.76 32.08
N LEU A 166 5.40 20.57 32.06
CA LEU A 166 6.12 20.02 33.24
C LEU A 166 7.31 20.90 33.68
N LEU A 167 8.03 21.55 32.75
CA LEU A 167 9.13 22.47 33.06
C LEU A 167 8.63 23.82 33.62
N ALA A 168 7.52 24.34 33.11
CA ALA A 168 6.86 25.54 33.65
C ALA A 168 6.36 25.31 35.10
N TRP A 169 6.13 24.05 35.50
CA TRP A 169 5.75 23.66 36.86
C TRP A 169 6.93 23.49 37.82
N ALA A 170 8.13 23.13 37.32
CA ALA A 170 9.31 22.92 38.16
C ALA A 170 9.96 24.24 38.60
N LEU A 171 9.90 25.29 37.77
CA LEU A 171 10.56 26.57 38.03
C LEU A 171 10.06 27.30 39.29
N PRO A 172 8.73 27.44 39.54
CA PRO A 172 8.22 28.18 40.70
C PRO A 172 8.55 27.51 42.03
N VAL A 173 8.56 26.18 42.06
CA VAL A 173 8.91 25.36 43.24
C VAL A 173 10.40 25.44 43.54
N ALA A 174 11.25 25.42 42.50
CA ALA A 174 12.69 25.61 42.65
C ALA A 174 13.04 27.04 43.11
N LEU A 175 12.34 28.06 42.62
CA LEU A 175 12.54 29.46 43.03
C LEU A 175 12.15 29.69 44.49
N THR A 176 11.06 29.10 44.96
CA THR A 176 10.65 29.17 46.37
C THR A 176 11.61 28.43 47.30
N ALA A 177 12.18 27.30 46.86
CA ALA A 177 13.22 26.59 47.60
C ALA A 177 14.55 27.38 47.66
N ALA A 178 14.93 28.08 46.59
CA ALA A 178 16.15 28.89 46.54
C ALA A 178 16.07 30.14 47.44
N LEU A 179 14.92 30.80 47.49
CA LEU A 179 14.70 32.01 48.32
C LEU A 179 14.69 31.72 49.83
N THR A 180 14.45 30.47 50.25
CA THR A 180 14.51 30.06 51.68
C THR A 180 15.94 29.82 52.19
N ARG A 181 16.96 29.75 51.34
CA ARG A 181 18.36 29.54 51.76
C ARG A 181 19.06 30.82 52.24
N ARG A 182 18.55 32.02 51.94
CA ARG A 182 19.26 33.29 52.22
C ARG A 182 18.90 33.97 53.56
N SER A 183 17.98 33.43 54.35
CA SER A 183 17.51 34.07 55.58
C SER A 183 17.68 33.16 56.81
N ALA A 184 18.93 32.93 57.24
CA ALA A 184 19.26 32.61 58.64
C ALA A 184 20.78 32.60 58.90
N ALA A 185 21.34 33.77 59.23
CA ALA A 185 22.43 33.84 60.19
C ALA A 185 22.21 35.09 61.04
N PRO A 186 22.15 34.93 62.38
CA PRO A 186 23.10 35.67 63.19
C PRO A 186 23.77 34.82 64.28
N ALA A 187 24.88 35.39 64.77
CA ALA A 187 25.87 34.82 65.67
C ALA A 187 25.48 34.83 67.16
N GLY A 188 26.12 33.95 67.94
CA GLY A 188 26.27 34.06 69.40
C GLY A 188 25.60 32.97 70.25
N LEU A 189 26.37 32.46 71.25
CA LEU A 189 25.99 31.69 72.47
C LEU A 189 26.23 30.14 72.50
N PRO A 190 26.63 29.59 73.67
CA PRO A 190 27.75 28.67 73.80
C PRO A 190 27.40 27.20 74.13
N ALA A 191 28.47 26.41 74.28
CA ALA A 191 28.54 24.96 74.28
C ALA A 191 27.64 24.23 75.29
N GLY A 192 26.73 23.41 74.75
CA GLY A 192 26.00 22.40 75.49
C GLY A 192 25.06 21.65 74.55
N THR A 193 25.27 20.34 74.38
CA THR A 193 24.45 19.36 73.62
C THR A 193 24.61 19.33 72.08
N ARG A 194 25.75 18.77 71.63
CA ARG A 194 25.99 18.39 70.22
C ARG A 194 25.12 17.21 69.71
N ALA A 195 24.27 16.61 70.54
CA ALA A 195 23.40 15.48 70.16
C ALA A 195 21.97 15.89 69.71
N ALA A 196 21.52 17.12 69.98
CA ALA A 196 20.19 17.60 69.56
C ALA A 196 20.19 18.30 68.18
N ARG A 197 21.36 18.79 67.71
CA ARG A 197 21.49 19.51 66.42
C ARG A 197 21.62 18.60 65.19
N VAL A 198 21.97 17.32 65.35
CA VAL A 198 22.00 16.36 64.21
C VAL A 198 20.60 15.79 63.94
N ARG A 199 19.69 15.79 64.92
CA ARG A 199 18.33 15.25 64.77
C ARG A 199 17.33 16.25 64.13
N THR A 200 17.51 17.55 64.34
CA THR A 200 16.68 18.60 63.70
C THR A 200 17.15 18.99 62.31
N ALA A 201 18.45 18.93 62.00
CA ALA A 201 18.97 19.08 60.64
C ALA A 201 18.65 17.87 59.74
N ARG A 202 18.66 16.63 60.28
CA ARG A 202 18.16 15.44 59.56
C ARG A 202 16.66 15.49 59.31
N ARG A 203 15.84 15.97 60.26
CA ARG A 203 14.39 16.12 60.05
C ARG A 203 14.03 17.19 59.01
N ARG A 204 14.76 18.31 58.94
CA ARG A 204 14.53 19.33 57.89
C ARG A 204 15.06 18.91 56.51
N ARG A 205 16.18 18.17 56.45
CA ARG A 205 16.64 17.53 55.20
C ARG A 205 15.72 16.40 54.74
N ALA A 206 15.10 15.64 55.66
CA ALA A 206 14.12 14.61 55.33
C ALA A 206 12.78 15.17 54.84
N VAL A 207 12.37 16.36 55.28
CA VAL A 207 11.12 16.99 54.78
C VAL A 207 11.32 17.60 53.39
N VAL A 208 12.48 18.21 53.10
CA VAL A 208 12.80 18.74 51.75
C VAL A 208 13.16 17.62 50.77
N ALA A 209 13.90 16.58 51.21
CA ALA A 209 14.12 15.39 50.40
C ALA A 209 12.81 14.59 50.22
N GLY A 210 11.91 14.57 51.21
CA GLY A 210 10.60 13.93 51.12
C GLY A 210 9.63 14.65 50.18
N THR A 211 9.74 15.97 50.00
CA THR A 211 8.95 16.72 49.00
C THR A 211 9.53 16.62 47.60
N LEU A 212 10.85 16.48 47.44
CA LEU A 212 11.49 16.19 46.15
C LEU A 212 11.37 14.71 45.74
N PHE A 213 11.30 13.78 46.70
CA PHE A 213 10.97 12.37 46.42
C PHE A 213 9.48 12.19 46.13
N ALA A 214 8.58 12.97 46.73
CA ALA A 214 7.16 12.91 46.38
C ALA A 214 6.84 13.40 44.96
N SER A 215 7.72 14.19 44.34
CA SER A 215 7.63 14.60 42.93
C SER A 215 8.48 13.77 41.96
N LEU A 216 9.26 12.80 42.46
CA LEU A 216 10.09 11.86 41.69
C LEU A 216 9.83 10.39 42.02
N LEU A 217 8.81 10.08 42.83
CA LEU A 217 8.30 8.73 42.94
C LEU A 217 7.72 8.34 41.58
N PRO A 218 8.10 7.19 40.99
CA PRO A 218 7.29 6.63 39.93
C PRO A 218 5.88 6.54 40.50
N LEU A 219 4.91 7.12 39.78
CA LEU A 219 3.50 6.91 40.05
C LEU A 219 3.33 5.42 40.37
N PRO A 220 2.73 5.03 41.52
CA PRO A 220 2.21 3.68 41.62
C PRO A 220 1.35 3.53 40.37
N ALA A 221 1.67 2.47 39.60
CA ALA A 221 0.91 2.05 38.43
C ALA A 221 -0.54 2.42 38.70
N ALA A 222 -1.10 3.27 37.84
CA ALA A 222 -2.50 3.66 37.92
C ALA A 222 -3.25 2.43 38.38
N VAL A 223 -3.88 2.52 39.56
CA VAL A 223 -5.00 1.64 39.85
C VAL A 223 -5.88 1.88 38.66
N ALA A 224 -5.78 0.93 37.73
CA ALA A 224 -6.81 0.69 36.78
C ALA A 224 -8.06 0.76 37.67
N ALA A 225 -8.91 1.76 37.43
CA ALA A 225 -10.33 1.45 37.41
C ALA A 225 -10.40 0.04 36.79
N PRO A 226 -11.17 -0.92 37.32
CA PRO A 226 -11.34 -2.18 36.64
C PRO A 226 -11.93 -1.88 35.25
N GLY A 227 -11.08 -1.48 34.31
CA GLY A 227 -11.14 -1.85 32.94
C GLY A 227 -11.07 -3.34 33.09
N ASP A 228 -12.20 -3.94 32.76
CA ASP A 228 -12.28 -5.37 32.58
C ASP A 228 -10.93 -5.82 32.03
N PRO A 229 -10.20 -6.70 32.75
CA PRO A 229 -8.92 -7.17 32.26
C PRO A 229 -9.18 -7.59 30.83
N LEU A 230 -8.52 -6.93 29.87
CA LEU A 230 -8.63 -7.32 28.47
C LEU A 230 -8.44 -8.84 28.48
N PRO A 231 -9.46 -9.62 28.08
CA PRO A 231 -9.45 -11.04 28.34
C PRO A 231 -8.18 -11.62 27.74
N ALA A 232 -7.49 -12.45 28.51
CA ALA A 232 -6.24 -13.06 28.10
C ALA A 232 -6.40 -13.63 26.68
N GLY A 233 -5.56 -13.19 25.74
CA GLY A 233 -5.60 -13.65 24.34
C GLY A 233 -6.18 -12.67 23.31
N ARG A 234 -6.58 -11.45 23.67
CA ARG A 234 -6.86 -10.44 22.63
C ARG A 234 -5.57 -9.96 21.94
N PRO A 235 -5.60 -9.65 20.63
CA PRO A 235 -4.52 -8.95 19.94
C PRO A 235 -4.12 -7.71 20.74
N THR A 236 -2.82 -7.48 20.93
CA THR A 236 -2.36 -6.50 21.90
C THR A 236 -2.52 -5.05 21.44
N GLY A 237 -2.83 -4.83 20.16
CA GLY A 237 -2.93 -3.49 19.56
C GLY A 237 -1.60 -2.73 19.52
N ASP A 238 -0.48 -3.39 19.87
CA ASP A 238 0.85 -2.80 19.92
C ASP A 238 1.26 -2.26 18.54
N ASP A 239 2.20 -1.31 18.48
CA ASP A 239 2.74 -0.88 17.19
C ASP A 239 3.61 -1.97 16.53
N TRP A 240 3.80 -1.84 15.22
CA TRP A 240 4.59 -2.79 14.43
C TRP A 240 6.02 -2.96 14.95
N LYS A 241 6.65 -1.87 15.42
CA LYS A 241 8.04 -1.88 15.87
C LYS A 241 8.18 -2.71 17.14
N THR A 242 7.26 -2.53 18.09
CA THR A 242 7.21 -3.28 19.34
C THR A 242 7.00 -4.78 19.10
N ARG A 243 6.22 -5.16 18.10
CA ARG A 243 6.10 -6.57 17.66
C ARG A 243 7.39 -7.09 17.06
N SER A 244 7.98 -6.37 16.10
CA SER A 244 9.24 -6.76 15.45
C SER A 244 10.35 -6.94 16.48
N ASP A 245 10.52 -5.99 17.40
CA ASP A 245 11.56 -6.03 18.41
C ASP A 245 11.40 -7.23 19.37
N ARG A 246 10.16 -7.60 19.72
CA ARG A 246 9.88 -8.81 20.53
C ARG A 246 10.17 -10.08 19.75
N SER A 247 9.83 -10.12 18.48
CA SER A 247 10.13 -11.24 17.59
C SER A 247 11.65 -11.44 17.46
N ASP A 248 12.39 -10.36 17.21
CA ASP A 248 13.85 -10.39 17.06
C ASP A 248 14.53 -10.86 18.36
N ARG A 249 14.05 -10.40 19.53
CA ARG A 249 14.51 -10.91 20.84
C ARG A 249 14.21 -12.39 21.03
N ALA A 250 13.03 -12.86 20.65
CA ALA A 250 12.66 -14.27 20.76
C ALA A 250 13.51 -15.17 19.85
N LEU A 251 13.74 -14.76 18.61
CA LEU A 251 14.62 -15.45 17.66
C LEU A 251 16.07 -15.45 18.14
N GLY A 252 16.55 -14.32 18.67
CA GLY A 252 17.89 -14.21 19.27
C GLY A 252 18.09 -15.17 20.44
N ARG A 253 17.11 -15.27 21.34
CA ARG A 253 17.12 -16.23 22.45
C ARG A 253 17.16 -17.68 21.95
N LEU A 254 16.32 -18.05 20.98
CA LEU A 254 16.29 -19.40 20.42
C LEU A 254 17.61 -19.78 19.74
N ARG A 255 18.26 -18.83 19.04
CA ARG A 255 19.60 -19.03 18.47
C ARG A 255 20.66 -19.25 19.55
N GLY A 256 20.57 -18.51 20.67
CA GLY A 256 21.48 -18.65 21.80
C GLY A 256 21.29 -19.95 22.60
N GLU A 257 20.04 -20.40 22.77
CA GLU A 257 19.71 -21.64 23.47
C GLU A 257 20.19 -22.90 22.73
N ASN A 258 20.40 -22.82 21.42
CA ASN A 258 20.86 -23.97 20.64
C ASN A 258 21.86 -23.61 19.51
N PRO A 259 23.12 -23.28 19.87
CA PRO A 259 24.12 -22.74 18.95
C PRO A 259 24.51 -23.67 17.79
N LYS A 260 24.29 -24.98 17.96
CA LYS A 260 24.56 -26.01 16.94
C LYS A 260 23.42 -26.20 15.94
N SER A 261 22.23 -25.67 16.22
CA SER A 261 21.05 -25.80 15.37
C SER A 261 20.79 -24.49 14.60
N LYS A 262 20.54 -24.60 13.30
CA LYS A 262 20.26 -23.44 12.44
C LYS A 262 18.81 -22.99 12.65
N VAL A 263 18.60 -21.89 13.38
CA VAL A 263 17.27 -21.24 13.48
C VAL A 263 17.06 -20.34 12.25
N VAL A 264 16.17 -20.77 11.36
CA VAL A 264 15.80 -20.06 10.12
C VAL A 264 14.39 -19.52 10.27
N SER A 265 14.16 -18.27 9.90
CA SER A 265 12.85 -17.64 9.98
C SER A 265 12.52 -16.89 8.71
N THR A 266 11.28 -16.99 8.23
CA THR A 266 10.77 -16.20 7.11
C THR A 266 10.16 -14.91 7.66
N ARG A 267 10.64 -13.75 7.19
CA ARG A 267 10.23 -12.44 7.71
C ARG A 267 8.91 -11.99 7.08
N ASP A 268 7.95 -11.56 7.89
CA ASP A 268 6.77 -10.81 7.43
C ASP A 268 6.97 -9.32 7.71
N THR A 269 7.15 -8.53 6.66
CA THR A 269 7.38 -7.09 6.79
C THR A 269 6.11 -6.32 7.18
N LYS A 270 4.93 -6.90 6.99
CA LYS A 270 3.63 -6.27 7.27
C LYS A 270 3.18 -6.51 8.71
N ARG A 271 3.25 -7.76 9.20
CA ARG A 271 2.80 -8.13 10.56
C ARG A 271 3.83 -7.84 11.65
N GLY A 272 5.13 -7.87 11.31
CA GLY A 272 6.21 -7.69 12.28
C GLY A 272 6.52 -8.96 13.10
N THR A 273 6.08 -10.12 12.62
CA THR A 273 6.32 -11.45 13.19
C THR A 273 6.72 -12.42 12.06
N PRO A 274 7.47 -13.51 12.31
CA PRO A 274 7.83 -14.45 11.26
C PRO A 274 6.61 -15.27 10.80
N THR A 275 6.52 -15.58 9.51
CA THR A 275 5.47 -16.48 8.97
C THR A 275 5.78 -17.95 9.21
N SER A 276 7.06 -18.28 9.30
CA SER A 276 7.54 -19.59 9.73
C SER A 276 8.89 -19.48 10.45
N VAL A 277 9.13 -20.43 11.35
CA VAL A 277 10.43 -20.59 12.04
C VAL A 277 10.79 -22.06 12.02
N VAL A 278 11.89 -22.42 11.37
CA VAL A 278 12.51 -23.74 11.42
C VAL A 278 13.58 -23.71 12.51
N LEU A 279 13.53 -24.66 13.43
CA LEU A 279 14.37 -24.69 14.62
C LEU A 279 14.48 -26.11 15.17
N ASP A 280 15.34 -26.28 16.18
CA ASP A 280 15.36 -27.50 16.98
C ASP A 280 15.34 -27.12 18.46
N ALA A 281 14.17 -27.05 19.08
CA ALA A 281 14.03 -26.55 20.47
C ALA A 281 13.25 -27.52 21.36
N PRO A 282 13.64 -27.72 22.63
CA PRO A 282 12.87 -28.54 23.56
C PRO A 282 11.49 -27.91 23.84
N VAL A 283 10.44 -28.73 23.84
CA VAL A 283 9.06 -28.29 24.15
C VAL A 283 8.93 -27.91 25.63
N SER A 284 9.61 -28.62 26.55
CA SER A 284 9.58 -28.40 28.00
C SER A 284 8.16 -28.10 28.55
N GLY A 285 7.28 -29.10 28.56
CA GLY A 285 5.86 -28.96 28.91
C GLY A 285 4.95 -29.29 27.74
N SER A 286 3.91 -28.48 27.51
CA SER A 286 3.01 -28.62 26.34
C SER A 286 3.33 -27.60 25.24
N ALA A 287 2.89 -27.86 24.00
CA ALA A 287 3.08 -26.90 22.91
C ALA A 287 2.45 -25.52 23.18
N PRO A 288 1.26 -25.38 23.82
CA PRO A 288 0.74 -24.08 24.25
C PRO A 288 1.66 -23.36 25.24
N GLN A 289 2.26 -24.07 26.20
CA GLN A 289 3.24 -23.49 27.13
C GLN A 289 4.51 -23.06 26.41
N TRP A 290 4.95 -23.83 25.41
CA TRP A 290 6.08 -23.46 24.56
C TRP A 290 5.78 -22.19 23.75
N LEU A 291 4.57 -22.06 23.19
CA LEU A 291 4.11 -20.87 22.48
C LEU A 291 4.08 -19.64 23.41
N ASP A 292 3.63 -19.78 24.66
CA ASP A 292 3.63 -18.69 25.63
C ASP A 292 5.04 -18.24 26.02
N ARG A 293 5.97 -19.17 26.23
CA ARG A 293 7.38 -18.81 26.46
C ARG A 293 8.01 -18.11 25.25
N ASN A 294 7.56 -18.46 24.05
CA ASN A 294 8.01 -17.88 22.78
C ASN A 294 7.00 -16.88 22.19
N ALA A 295 6.22 -16.24 23.07
CA ALA A 295 5.19 -15.25 22.77
C ALA A 295 5.59 -14.18 21.74
N GLY A 296 6.86 -13.74 21.78
CA GLY A 296 7.43 -12.76 20.84
C GLY A 296 7.35 -13.18 19.38
N LEU A 297 7.41 -14.49 19.06
CA LEU A 297 7.27 -15.00 17.70
C LEU A 297 5.86 -14.78 17.13
N LEU A 298 4.83 -14.70 17.99
CA LEU A 298 3.43 -14.49 17.59
C LEU A 298 2.99 -13.03 17.81
N GLY A 299 3.85 -12.19 18.41
CA GLY A 299 3.54 -10.79 18.67
C GLY A 299 2.44 -10.58 19.72
N ALA A 300 2.20 -11.56 20.60
CA ALA A 300 1.18 -11.51 21.65
C ALA A 300 1.76 -11.96 23.01
N ASN A 301 1.21 -11.48 24.13
CA ASN A 301 1.78 -11.74 25.46
C ASN A 301 1.51 -13.15 26.00
N ARG A 302 0.34 -13.73 25.69
CA ARG A 302 -0.05 -15.11 26.01
C ARG A 302 -0.83 -15.71 24.83
N PRO A 303 -0.15 -16.08 23.73
CA PRO A 303 -0.81 -16.57 22.54
C PRO A 303 -1.71 -17.78 22.83
N SER A 304 -1.37 -18.65 23.79
CA SER A 304 -2.17 -19.84 24.11
C SER A 304 -3.61 -19.51 24.49
N ALA A 305 -3.86 -18.36 25.12
CA ALA A 305 -5.20 -17.94 25.55
C ALA A 305 -6.10 -17.60 24.34
N ALA A 306 -5.48 -17.16 23.24
CA ALA A 306 -6.11 -16.85 21.96
C ALA A 306 -6.19 -18.04 21.01
N LEU A 307 -5.66 -19.20 21.40
CA LEU A 307 -5.52 -20.35 20.52
C LEU A 307 -6.43 -21.49 20.98
N ARG A 308 -7.10 -22.15 20.03
CA ARG A 308 -7.91 -23.35 20.25
C ARG A 308 -7.38 -24.46 19.38
N ALA A 309 -7.08 -25.62 19.98
CA ALA A 309 -6.59 -26.77 19.23
C ALA A 309 -7.66 -27.25 18.24
N ILE A 310 -7.28 -27.51 16.99
CA ILE A 310 -8.20 -27.94 15.92
C ILE A 310 -7.81 -29.28 15.29
N ARG A 311 -6.53 -29.67 15.34
CA ARG A 311 -6.05 -30.92 14.73
C ARG A 311 -4.74 -31.36 15.37
N THR A 312 -4.63 -32.65 15.67
CA THR A 312 -3.36 -33.29 16.00
C THR A 312 -3.22 -34.52 15.11
N GLU A 313 -2.21 -34.55 14.25
CA GLU A 313 -2.02 -35.66 13.33
C GLU A 313 -0.59 -36.22 13.33
N PRO A 314 -0.46 -37.56 13.25
CA PRO A 314 0.76 -38.18 12.76
C PRO A 314 0.87 -37.97 11.24
N GLN A 315 2.10 -37.87 10.74
CA GLN A 315 2.37 -37.80 9.30
C GLN A 315 1.75 -39.02 8.57
N PRO A 316 0.89 -38.82 7.54
CA PRO A 316 0.26 -39.91 6.80
C PRO A 316 1.30 -40.83 6.13
N GLY A 317 1.09 -42.15 6.18
CA GLY A 317 1.95 -43.13 5.51
C GLY A 317 3.28 -43.46 6.23
N VAL A 318 3.51 -42.89 7.42
CA VAL A 318 4.71 -43.15 8.24
C VAL A 318 4.29 -43.86 9.53
N SER A 319 5.11 -44.80 10.02
CA SER A 319 4.80 -45.50 11.27
C SER A 319 4.67 -44.51 12.44
N ALA A 320 3.70 -44.72 13.33
CA ALA A 320 3.47 -43.83 14.48
C ALA A 320 4.70 -43.64 15.38
N ALA A 321 5.66 -44.59 15.35
CA ALA A 321 6.92 -44.51 16.09
C ALA A 321 7.95 -43.55 15.48
N THR A 322 7.82 -43.21 14.19
CA THR A 322 8.80 -42.39 13.44
C THR A 322 8.19 -41.12 12.82
N ALA A 323 6.86 -41.00 12.82
CA ALA A 323 6.14 -39.86 12.27
C ALA A 323 6.29 -38.61 13.16
N SER A 324 6.61 -37.47 12.54
CA SER A 324 6.53 -36.17 13.21
C SER A 324 5.09 -35.90 13.66
N ARG A 325 4.92 -35.19 14.78
CA ARG A 325 3.60 -34.87 15.34
C ARG A 325 3.26 -33.42 15.02
N HIS A 326 2.11 -33.17 14.40
CA HIS A 326 1.70 -31.81 14.02
C HIS A 326 0.51 -31.37 14.86
N GLN A 327 0.65 -30.27 15.61
CA GLN A 327 -0.42 -29.68 16.42
C GLN A 327 -0.84 -28.34 15.83
N TRP A 328 -2.10 -28.25 15.39
CA TRP A 328 -2.66 -27.05 14.79
C TRP A 328 -3.65 -26.36 15.74
N TYR A 329 -3.55 -25.04 15.77
CA TYR A 329 -4.36 -24.16 16.58
C TYR A 329 -5.02 -23.08 15.71
N GLN A 330 -6.29 -22.83 15.97
CA GLN A 330 -7.07 -21.73 15.40
C GLN A 330 -7.00 -20.53 16.35
N GLN A 331 -6.66 -19.35 15.84
CA GLN A 331 -6.79 -18.11 16.61
C GLN A 331 -8.28 -17.81 16.83
N THR A 332 -8.62 -17.41 18.05
CA THR A 332 -9.93 -16.92 18.46
C THR A 332 -9.79 -15.60 19.22
N VAL A 333 -10.82 -14.75 19.13
CA VAL A 333 -11.00 -13.57 19.98
C VAL A 333 -12.33 -13.73 20.69
N ASP A 334 -12.31 -13.78 22.01
CA ASP A 334 -13.48 -14.10 22.85
C ASP A 334 -14.24 -15.36 22.43
N GLY A 335 -13.53 -16.37 21.91
CA GLY A 335 -14.10 -17.63 21.43
C GLY A 335 -14.58 -17.60 19.97
N VAL A 336 -14.64 -16.44 19.32
CA VAL A 336 -14.95 -16.33 17.89
C VAL A 336 -13.68 -16.60 17.07
N PRO A 337 -13.68 -17.55 16.12
CA PRO A 337 -12.50 -17.85 15.31
C PRO A 337 -12.15 -16.69 14.37
N VAL A 338 -10.86 -16.43 14.20
CA VAL A 338 -10.34 -15.49 13.21
C VAL A 338 -10.02 -16.23 11.92
N ARG A 339 -10.66 -15.85 10.82
CA ARG A 339 -10.45 -16.50 9.52
C ARG A 339 -8.98 -16.45 9.10
N ASP A 340 -8.51 -17.56 8.52
CA ASP A 340 -7.15 -17.75 7.97
C ASP A 340 -5.98 -17.56 8.98
N ALA A 341 -6.30 -17.40 10.27
CA ALA A 341 -5.31 -17.18 11.31
C ALA A 341 -5.04 -18.46 12.12
N ARG A 342 -4.17 -19.33 11.59
CA ARG A 342 -3.80 -20.60 12.22
C ARG A 342 -2.32 -20.66 12.62
N VAL A 343 -2.03 -21.39 13.69
CA VAL A 343 -0.67 -21.64 14.18
C VAL A 343 -0.41 -23.15 14.20
N GLY A 344 0.67 -23.59 13.57
CA GLY A 344 1.10 -24.98 13.56
C GLY A 344 2.39 -25.16 14.36
N VAL A 345 2.39 -26.06 15.35
CA VAL A 345 3.59 -26.49 16.07
C VAL A 345 3.94 -27.88 15.60
N HIS A 346 5.05 -28.00 14.87
CA HIS A 346 5.51 -29.26 14.30
C HIS A 346 6.60 -29.84 15.21
N LEU A 347 6.31 -31.02 15.76
CA LEU A 347 7.14 -31.69 16.76
C LEU A 347 7.86 -32.89 16.14
N ASP A 348 8.98 -33.27 16.73
CA ASP A 348 9.63 -34.54 16.45
C ASP A 348 8.74 -35.75 16.85
N PRO A 349 9.10 -36.99 16.47
CA PRO A 349 8.27 -38.16 16.77
C PRO A 349 8.02 -38.38 18.26
N SER A 350 9.01 -38.05 19.10
CA SER A 350 8.86 -38.14 20.56
C SER A 350 7.91 -37.07 21.14
N GLY A 351 7.63 -36.00 20.39
CA GLY A 351 6.89 -34.83 20.85
C GLY A 351 7.68 -33.97 21.84
N SER A 352 8.96 -34.25 22.07
CA SER A 352 9.80 -33.55 23.04
C SER A 352 10.47 -32.31 22.44
N ARG A 353 10.50 -32.17 21.11
CA ARG A 353 11.19 -31.08 20.42
C ARG A 353 10.33 -30.45 19.32
N VAL A 354 10.34 -29.12 19.23
CA VAL A 354 9.78 -28.33 18.14
C VAL A 354 10.78 -28.28 16.99
N ARG A 355 10.34 -28.72 15.82
CA ARG A 355 11.09 -28.71 14.55
C ARG A 355 10.73 -27.51 13.67
N MET A 356 9.48 -27.07 13.76
CA MET A 356 9.00 -25.91 13.00
C MET A 356 7.80 -25.27 13.69
N LEU A 357 7.68 -23.96 13.52
CA LEU A 357 6.50 -23.16 13.80
C LEU A 357 5.97 -22.61 12.47
N SER A 358 4.71 -22.90 12.15
CA SER A 358 3.94 -22.23 11.11
C SER A 358 3.07 -21.15 11.77
N ASN A 359 3.16 -19.89 11.32
CA ASN A 359 2.59 -18.75 12.04
C ASN A 359 1.68 -17.88 11.16
N GLY A 360 0.39 -18.20 11.16
CA GLY A 360 -0.69 -17.37 10.64
C GLY A 360 -1.30 -16.42 11.69
N PHE A 361 -0.75 -16.34 12.91
CA PHE A 361 -1.33 -15.50 13.96
C PHE A 361 -1.44 -14.04 13.53
N ARG A 362 -2.54 -13.39 13.90
CA ARG A 362 -2.90 -12.01 13.56
C ARG A 362 -2.90 -11.13 14.81
N PRO A 363 -1.72 -10.64 15.27
CA PRO A 363 -1.59 -9.77 16.43
C PRO A 363 -1.90 -8.30 16.11
N ASP A 364 -2.08 -7.98 14.83
CA ASP A 364 -2.34 -6.64 14.28
C ASP A 364 -3.83 -6.25 14.30
N LEU A 365 -4.73 -7.17 14.66
CA LEU A 365 -6.17 -6.95 14.52
C LEU A 365 -6.74 -6.01 15.58
N THR A 366 -7.68 -5.18 15.15
CA THR A 366 -8.61 -4.44 16.00
C THR A 366 -10.01 -5.01 15.81
N VAL A 367 -10.60 -5.49 16.91
CA VAL A 367 -11.93 -6.13 16.90
C VAL A 367 -12.91 -5.23 17.64
N ALA A 368 -13.90 -4.71 16.92
CA ALA A 368 -14.91 -3.81 17.50
C ALA A 368 -15.94 -4.58 18.36
N SER A 369 -16.38 -5.74 17.89
CA SER A 369 -17.33 -6.62 18.60
C SER A 369 -17.10 -8.08 18.23
N THR A 370 -17.34 -8.97 19.19
CA THR A 370 -17.43 -10.43 19.00
C THR A 370 -18.86 -10.95 19.22
N ARG A 371 -19.81 -10.05 19.50
CA ARG A 371 -21.21 -10.37 19.72
C ARG A 371 -22.01 -10.06 18.45
N PRO A 372 -22.69 -11.05 17.85
CA PRO A 372 -23.50 -10.82 16.68
C PRO A 372 -24.81 -10.10 17.06
N GLY A 373 -25.14 -9.04 16.33
CA GLY A 373 -26.47 -8.41 16.32
C GLY A 373 -27.44 -9.08 15.34
N VAL A 374 -26.90 -9.81 14.35
CA VAL A 374 -27.65 -10.55 13.33
C VAL A 374 -27.61 -12.05 13.63
N THR A 375 -28.74 -12.74 13.51
CA THR A 375 -28.81 -14.19 13.74
C THR A 375 -28.24 -14.97 12.55
N ALA A 376 -27.72 -16.18 12.79
CA ALA A 376 -27.28 -17.10 11.74
C ALA A 376 -28.36 -17.35 10.67
N LYS A 377 -29.63 -17.48 11.09
CA LYS A 377 -30.78 -17.69 10.19
C LYS A 377 -31.03 -16.47 9.30
N THR A 378 -30.92 -15.26 9.86
CA THR A 378 -31.04 -14.02 9.09
C THR A 378 -29.89 -13.90 8.09
N ALA A 379 -28.67 -14.20 8.51
CA ALA A 379 -27.50 -14.18 7.63
C ALA A 379 -27.61 -15.21 6.49
N GLU A 380 -28.08 -16.43 6.79
CA GLU A 380 -28.34 -17.44 5.75
C GLU A 380 -29.43 -16.98 4.78
N ALA A 381 -30.51 -16.38 5.27
CA ALA A 381 -31.55 -15.82 4.42
C ALA A 381 -31.00 -14.69 3.51
N GLN A 382 -30.13 -13.82 4.03
CA GLN A 382 -29.46 -12.77 3.26
C GLN A 382 -28.51 -13.35 2.21
N ALA A 383 -27.71 -14.37 2.55
CA ALA A 383 -26.85 -15.05 1.61
C ALA A 383 -27.66 -15.78 0.52
N ARG A 384 -28.75 -16.45 0.88
CA ARG A 384 -29.65 -17.13 -0.08
C ARG A 384 -30.42 -16.16 -0.97
N ALA A 385 -30.71 -14.95 -0.49
CA ALA A 385 -31.29 -13.91 -1.33
C ALA A 385 -30.32 -13.47 -2.44
N ALA A 386 -29.01 -13.54 -2.20
CA ALA A 386 -27.98 -13.29 -3.21
C ALA A 386 -27.74 -14.48 -4.15
N LEU A 387 -28.27 -15.66 -3.84
CA LEU A 387 -28.22 -16.83 -4.71
C LEU A 387 -29.54 -17.65 -4.63
N PRO A 388 -30.61 -17.20 -5.30
CA PRO A 388 -31.90 -17.89 -5.29
C PRO A 388 -31.76 -19.34 -5.80
N GLY A 389 -32.31 -20.30 -5.05
CA GLY A 389 -32.23 -21.73 -5.39
C GLY A 389 -30.97 -22.46 -4.89
N ALA A 390 -30.02 -21.76 -4.26
CA ALA A 390 -28.89 -22.43 -3.60
C ALA A 390 -29.29 -23.24 -2.37
N THR A 391 -28.46 -24.22 -2.03
CA THR A 391 -28.54 -25.00 -0.79
C THR A 391 -27.36 -24.67 0.11
N ALA A 392 -27.61 -24.41 1.39
CA ALA A 392 -26.53 -24.29 2.36
C ALA A 392 -25.88 -25.66 2.56
N THR A 393 -24.56 -25.74 2.38
CA THR A 393 -23.81 -27.00 2.50
C THR A 393 -23.38 -27.28 3.94
N ALA A 394 -23.43 -26.26 4.80
CA ALA A 394 -23.13 -26.34 6.22
C ALA A 394 -23.89 -25.25 6.99
N ALA A 395 -24.02 -25.41 8.31
CA ALA A 395 -24.57 -24.37 9.17
C ALA A 395 -23.69 -23.10 9.11
N PRO A 396 -24.30 -21.89 9.10
CA PRO A 396 -23.54 -20.64 9.15
C PRO A 396 -22.59 -20.61 10.34
N THR A 397 -21.34 -20.22 10.09
CA THR A 397 -20.30 -20.17 11.12
C THR A 397 -19.92 -18.73 11.43
N LEU A 398 -20.03 -18.33 12.71
CA LEU A 398 -19.60 -17.00 13.14
C LEU A 398 -18.08 -16.92 13.16
N MET A 399 -17.50 -15.88 12.57
CA MET A 399 -16.06 -15.65 12.56
C MET A 399 -15.70 -14.18 12.43
N LEU A 400 -14.44 -13.86 12.72
CA LEU A 400 -13.84 -12.57 12.41
C LEU A 400 -13.13 -12.69 11.06
N TYR A 401 -13.54 -11.87 10.08
CA TYR A 401 -12.89 -11.74 8.79
C TYR A 401 -11.82 -10.64 8.88
N PRO A 402 -10.52 -10.97 8.89
CA PRO A 402 -9.50 -9.97 9.10
C PRO A 402 -9.18 -9.22 7.80
N GLY A 403 -9.01 -7.90 7.87
CA GLY A 403 -8.46 -7.14 6.73
C GLY A 403 -7.02 -7.52 6.39
N GLU A 404 -6.53 -7.04 5.25
CA GLU A 404 -5.14 -7.24 4.81
C GLU A 404 -4.12 -6.59 5.77
N PRO A 405 -3.03 -7.30 6.14
CA PRO A 405 -1.98 -6.72 6.98
C PRO A 405 -1.34 -5.47 6.36
N VAL A 406 -1.22 -4.40 7.14
CA VAL A 406 -0.53 -3.16 6.72
C VAL A 406 0.58 -2.80 7.72
N LYS A 407 1.80 -2.59 7.22
CA LYS A 407 2.95 -2.23 8.05
C LYS A 407 2.65 -0.97 8.86
N GLY A 408 2.87 -1.04 10.18
CA GLY A 408 2.72 0.10 11.08
C GLY A 408 1.28 0.46 11.46
N ARG A 409 0.27 -0.29 10.99
CA ARG A 409 -1.14 -0.01 11.29
C ARG A 409 -1.82 -1.21 11.94
N SER A 410 -2.73 -0.95 12.87
CA SER A 410 -3.70 -1.95 13.30
C SER A 410 -4.78 -2.09 12.23
N VAL A 411 -5.22 -3.31 12.00
CA VAL A 411 -6.13 -3.66 10.91
C VAL A 411 -7.48 -4.07 11.49
N PRO A 412 -8.60 -3.49 11.07
CA PRO A 412 -9.91 -3.93 11.56
C PRO A 412 -10.22 -5.37 11.11
N ALA A 413 -10.97 -6.10 11.93
CA ALA A 413 -11.59 -7.36 11.54
C ALA A 413 -13.11 -7.25 11.69
N ASP A 414 -13.82 -7.63 10.64
CA ASP A 414 -15.28 -7.60 10.60
C ASP A 414 -15.85 -8.86 11.21
N LEU A 415 -16.87 -8.72 12.07
CA LEU A 415 -17.61 -9.86 12.60
C LEU A 415 -18.62 -10.30 11.55
N VAL A 416 -18.50 -11.53 11.06
CA VAL A 416 -19.30 -12.05 9.95
C VAL A 416 -19.85 -13.45 10.24
N TRP A 417 -20.97 -13.78 9.59
CA TRP A 417 -21.41 -15.15 9.39
C TRP A 417 -20.86 -15.66 8.05
N GLU A 418 -20.04 -16.70 8.06
CA GLU A 418 -19.73 -17.47 6.85
C GLU A 418 -20.90 -18.41 6.54
N VAL A 419 -21.59 -18.15 5.43
CA VAL A 419 -22.64 -19.00 4.90
C VAL A 419 -22.11 -19.69 3.64
N ARG A 420 -22.00 -21.02 3.67
CA ARG A 420 -21.56 -21.78 2.50
C ARG A 420 -22.76 -22.22 1.69
N LEU A 421 -22.84 -21.75 0.45
CA LEU A 421 -23.93 -22.06 -0.46
C LEU A 421 -23.38 -22.82 -1.67
N ALA A 422 -24.05 -23.92 -2.01
CA ALA A 422 -23.88 -24.60 -3.29
C ALA A 422 -25.04 -24.28 -4.21
N ASN A 423 -24.76 -24.11 -5.50
CA ASN A 423 -25.80 -23.98 -6.52
C ASN A 423 -26.63 -25.28 -6.64
N SER A 424 -27.74 -25.22 -7.38
CA SER A 424 -28.68 -26.35 -7.55
C SER A 424 -28.05 -27.61 -8.16
N SER A 425 -26.95 -27.49 -8.90
CA SER A 425 -26.19 -28.61 -9.45
C SER A 425 -25.14 -29.19 -8.49
N GLY A 426 -24.87 -28.52 -7.36
CA GLY A 426 -23.82 -28.88 -6.41
C GLY A 426 -22.38 -28.67 -6.92
N SER A 427 -22.21 -28.13 -8.13
CA SER A 427 -20.93 -28.01 -8.83
C SER A 427 -20.12 -26.77 -8.41
N ILE A 428 -20.78 -25.80 -7.78
CA ILE A 428 -20.19 -24.51 -7.40
C ILE A 428 -20.51 -24.28 -5.93
N ALA A 429 -19.48 -24.16 -5.08
CA ALA A 429 -19.63 -23.91 -3.65
C ALA A 429 -18.89 -22.62 -3.25
N ASN A 430 -19.63 -21.60 -2.82
CA ASN A 430 -19.06 -20.31 -2.38
C ASN A 430 -19.32 -20.08 -0.89
N SER A 431 -18.42 -19.33 -0.27
CA SER A 431 -18.56 -18.83 1.10
C SER A 431 -18.97 -17.36 1.05
N TYR A 432 -20.15 -17.04 1.55
CA TYR A 432 -20.68 -15.68 1.68
C TYR A 432 -20.46 -15.19 3.11
N PHE A 433 -19.79 -14.05 3.27
CA PHE A 433 -19.49 -13.46 4.57
C PHE A 433 -20.45 -12.30 4.81
N VAL A 434 -21.46 -12.54 5.65
CA VAL A 434 -22.53 -11.60 5.94
C VAL A 434 -22.22 -10.83 7.21
N ASP A 435 -22.39 -9.50 7.19
CA ASP A 435 -22.21 -8.64 8.37
C ASP A 435 -23.04 -9.14 9.55
N ALA A 436 -22.36 -9.54 10.62
CA ALA A 436 -23.01 -10.07 11.82
C ALA A 436 -23.36 -8.97 12.84
N VAL A 437 -22.96 -7.72 12.64
CA VAL A 437 -23.20 -6.60 13.57
C VAL A 437 -24.45 -5.83 13.20
N GLY A 438 -24.43 -5.13 12.06
CA GLY A 438 -25.50 -4.24 11.63
C GLY A 438 -26.46 -4.84 10.60
N GLY A 439 -26.08 -5.97 10.00
CA GLY A 439 -26.84 -6.59 8.92
C GLY A 439 -26.80 -5.78 7.63
N THR A 440 -25.73 -5.01 7.42
CA THR A 440 -25.53 -4.15 6.23
C THR A 440 -25.47 -4.92 4.91
N GLY A 441 -25.39 -6.25 4.97
CA GLY A 441 -25.47 -7.15 3.82
C GLY A 441 -24.28 -8.11 3.76
N ILE A 442 -23.99 -8.61 2.56
CA ILE A 442 -22.81 -9.43 2.28
C ILE A 442 -21.60 -8.51 2.17
N LEU A 443 -20.59 -8.73 3.01
CA LEU A 443 -19.34 -7.97 2.99
C LEU A 443 -18.32 -8.57 2.03
N HIS A 444 -18.23 -9.90 1.97
CA HIS A 444 -17.29 -10.62 1.11
C HIS A 444 -17.92 -11.89 0.53
N VAL A 445 -17.43 -12.34 -0.62
CA VAL A 445 -17.75 -13.65 -1.21
C VAL A 445 -16.43 -14.31 -1.63
N GLN A 446 -16.26 -15.58 -1.29
CA GLN A 446 -15.09 -16.37 -1.67
C GLN A 446 -15.52 -17.63 -2.40
N SER A 447 -14.93 -17.87 -3.57
CA SER A 447 -15.07 -19.15 -4.27
C SER A 447 -14.31 -20.23 -3.51
N ASN A 448 -14.96 -21.37 -3.25
CA ASN A 448 -14.29 -22.56 -2.70
C ASN A 448 -13.96 -23.58 -3.79
N ILE A 449 -13.83 -23.13 -5.04
CA ILE A 449 -13.45 -23.97 -6.18
C ILE A 449 -11.98 -23.67 -6.50
N HIS A 450 -11.11 -24.69 -6.44
CA HIS A 450 -9.64 -24.52 -6.51
C HIS A 450 -9.04 -24.95 -7.86
N ASP A 451 -9.75 -25.78 -8.63
CA ASP A 451 -9.31 -26.34 -9.92
C ASP A 451 -10.34 -26.10 -11.04
N ALA A 452 -11.26 -25.17 -10.83
CA ALA A 452 -12.29 -24.86 -11.81
C ALA A 452 -12.38 -23.36 -12.09
N LEU A 453 -12.79 -23.12 -13.31
CA LEU A 453 -13.15 -21.84 -13.90
C LEU A 453 -13.77 -20.88 -12.88
N ASN A 454 -13.13 -19.72 -12.71
CA ASN A 454 -13.59 -18.66 -11.82
C ASN A 454 -13.63 -17.33 -12.58
N ARG A 455 -14.76 -17.05 -13.23
CA ARG A 455 -14.98 -15.81 -13.98
C ARG A 455 -15.75 -14.79 -13.15
N THR A 456 -15.35 -13.54 -13.31
CA THR A 456 -16.10 -12.37 -12.86
C THR A 456 -16.18 -11.38 -14.02
N VAL A 457 -17.40 -11.11 -14.50
CA VAL A 457 -17.65 -10.12 -15.57
C VAL A 457 -18.22 -8.86 -14.94
N TYR A 458 -17.58 -7.73 -15.22
CA TYR A 458 -18.06 -6.39 -14.91
C TYR A 458 -18.55 -5.73 -16.19
N ASP A 459 -19.67 -5.01 -16.09
CA ASP A 459 -20.20 -4.23 -17.19
C ASP A 459 -20.14 -2.75 -16.85
N MET A 460 -19.35 -1.99 -17.61
CA MET A 460 -19.20 -0.56 -17.39
C MET A 460 -20.29 0.27 -18.07
N ALA A 461 -21.15 -0.33 -18.90
CA ALA A 461 -22.23 0.36 -19.61
C ALA A 461 -21.80 1.65 -20.33
N GLY A 462 -20.62 1.62 -20.97
CA GLY A 462 -20.02 2.77 -21.66
C GLY A 462 -19.39 3.82 -20.73
N SER A 463 -19.40 3.61 -19.41
CA SER A 463 -18.81 4.51 -18.42
C SER A 463 -17.28 4.37 -18.35
N LYS A 464 -16.64 5.38 -17.76
CA LYS A 464 -15.20 5.40 -17.42
C LYS A 464 -14.90 4.91 -16.00
N THR A 465 -15.93 4.71 -15.18
CA THR A 465 -15.79 4.29 -13.78
C THR A 465 -16.20 2.84 -13.60
N MET A 466 -15.41 2.07 -12.84
CA MET A 466 -15.74 0.68 -12.52
C MET A 466 -17.01 0.59 -11.65
N PRO A 467 -17.95 -0.30 -11.98
CA PRO A 467 -19.10 -0.57 -11.12
C PRO A 467 -18.65 -1.26 -9.83
N ALA A 468 -19.40 -1.02 -8.74
CA ALA A 468 -19.10 -1.61 -7.43
C ALA A 468 -19.38 -3.12 -7.36
N GLN A 469 -20.30 -3.61 -8.20
CA GLN A 469 -20.72 -5.01 -8.22
C GLN A 469 -20.47 -5.63 -9.59
N PRO A 470 -20.06 -6.91 -9.66
CA PRO A 470 -19.95 -7.63 -10.93
C PRO A 470 -21.33 -7.89 -11.52
N MET A 471 -21.39 -7.94 -12.85
CA MET A 471 -22.59 -8.30 -13.61
C MET A 471 -22.81 -9.83 -13.57
N MET A 472 -21.76 -10.61 -13.83
CA MET A 472 -21.82 -12.07 -13.84
C MET A 472 -20.68 -12.66 -13.01
N THR A 473 -20.98 -13.76 -12.31
CA THR A 473 -20.02 -14.53 -11.50
C THR A 473 -20.36 -16.00 -11.61
N GLU A 474 -19.47 -16.90 -11.17
CA GLU A 474 -19.80 -18.34 -11.21
C GLU A 474 -21.05 -18.70 -10.40
N SER A 475 -21.35 -17.92 -9.34
CA SER A 475 -22.62 -18.05 -8.62
C SER A 475 -23.83 -17.48 -9.36
N ASN A 476 -23.63 -16.52 -10.25
CA ASN A 476 -24.71 -15.88 -11.00
C ASN A 476 -24.39 -15.90 -12.50
N PRO A 477 -24.44 -17.08 -13.15
CA PRO A 477 -24.11 -17.22 -14.57
C PRO A 477 -25.25 -16.77 -15.49
N ASP A 478 -26.47 -16.67 -14.95
CA ASP A 478 -27.68 -16.34 -15.71
C ASP A 478 -27.96 -14.84 -15.64
N TYR A 479 -27.67 -14.12 -16.73
CA TYR A 479 -28.09 -12.74 -16.92
C TYR A 479 -28.73 -12.54 -18.29
N GLN A 480 -29.86 -11.82 -18.31
CA GLN A 480 -30.61 -11.49 -19.52
C GLN A 480 -30.60 -9.97 -19.69
N GLY A 481 -29.92 -9.46 -20.72
CA GLY A 481 -30.06 -8.05 -21.14
C GLY A 481 -28.82 -7.33 -21.66
N VAL A 482 -27.60 -7.86 -21.49
CA VAL A 482 -26.35 -7.25 -22.00
C VAL A 482 -25.56 -8.30 -22.78
N GLU A 483 -25.54 -8.14 -24.11
CA GLU A 483 -24.99 -9.14 -25.03
C GLU A 483 -23.47 -9.31 -24.88
N ASP A 484 -22.71 -8.21 -24.75
CA ASP A 484 -21.25 -8.28 -24.52
C ASP A 484 -20.89 -9.07 -23.26
N ALA A 485 -21.60 -8.87 -22.15
CA ALA A 485 -21.35 -9.59 -20.91
C ALA A 485 -21.64 -11.09 -21.08
N ARG A 486 -22.74 -11.43 -21.77
CA ARG A 486 -23.13 -12.80 -22.07
C ARG A 486 -22.09 -13.49 -22.97
N ARG A 487 -21.67 -12.83 -24.05
CA ARG A 487 -20.64 -13.37 -24.96
C ARG A 487 -19.32 -13.58 -24.24
N ALA A 488 -18.90 -12.60 -23.43
CA ALA A 488 -17.66 -12.69 -22.67
C ALA A 488 -17.68 -13.87 -21.70
N TRP A 489 -18.81 -14.07 -21.02
CA TRP A 489 -19.02 -15.20 -20.13
C TRP A 489 -18.79 -16.54 -20.84
N PHE A 490 -19.47 -16.78 -21.96
CA PHE A 490 -19.36 -18.04 -22.69
C PHE A 490 -17.99 -18.19 -23.37
N ALA A 491 -17.48 -17.15 -24.02
CA ALA A 491 -16.20 -17.20 -24.69
C ALA A 491 -15.04 -17.51 -23.73
N MET A 492 -15.03 -16.89 -22.54
CA MET A 492 -14.06 -17.20 -21.49
C MET A 492 -14.18 -18.63 -20.97
N GLY A 493 -15.42 -19.13 -20.84
CA GLY A 493 -15.65 -20.51 -20.45
C GLY A 493 -15.10 -21.51 -21.47
N HIS A 494 -15.40 -21.30 -22.76
CA HIS A 494 -14.87 -22.14 -23.84
C HIS A 494 -13.35 -22.08 -23.92
N THR A 495 -12.77 -20.89 -23.77
CA THR A 495 -11.31 -20.72 -23.82
C THR A 495 -10.63 -21.42 -22.64
N TYR A 496 -11.14 -21.25 -21.41
CA TYR A 496 -10.63 -21.98 -20.25
C TYR A 496 -10.71 -23.50 -20.45
N THR A 497 -11.87 -24.00 -20.88
CA THR A 497 -12.07 -25.44 -21.08
C THR A 497 -11.13 -25.97 -22.16
N TYR A 498 -10.93 -25.23 -23.25
CA TYR A 498 -9.94 -25.58 -24.27
C TYR A 498 -8.53 -25.74 -23.68
N TYR A 499 -8.03 -24.76 -22.92
CA TYR A 499 -6.71 -24.84 -22.28
C TYR A 499 -6.60 -26.00 -21.27
N LYS A 500 -7.66 -26.23 -20.49
CA LYS A 500 -7.71 -27.33 -19.52
C LYS A 500 -7.75 -28.70 -20.19
N GLU A 501 -8.60 -28.90 -21.20
CA GLU A 501 -8.77 -30.19 -21.87
C GLU A 501 -7.64 -30.51 -22.86
N ARG A 502 -7.13 -29.50 -23.59
CA ARG A 502 -6.02 -29.71 -24.52
C ARG A 502 -4.69 -29.83 -23.80
N PHE A 503 -4.40 -28.96 -22.83
CA PHE A 503 -3.05 -28.83 -22.30
C PHE A 503 -2.93 -29.12 -20.80
N ASN A 504 -4.03 -29.51 -20.15
CA ASN A 504 -4.11 -29.62 -18.68
C ASN A 504 -3.68 -28.33 -17.97
N ARG A 505 -3.86 -27.17 -18.61
CA ARG A 505 -3.53 -25.87 -18.03
C ARG A 505 -4.72 -25.34 -17.24
N ASP A 506 -4.51 -25.08 -15.95
CA ASP A 506 -5.53 -24.50 -15.09
C ASP A 506 -5.49 -22.97 -15.14
N SER A 507 -6.40 -22.35 -15.89
CA SER A 507 -6.41 -20.90 -16.17
C SER A 507 -5.15 -20.38 -16.88
N TYR A 508 -4.99 -19.06 -16.96
CA TYR A 508 -3.88 -18.45 -17.70
C TYR A 508 -2.53 -18.62 -17.01
N ASP A 509 -2.45 -18.91 -15.71
CA ASP A 509 -1.20 -19.07 -14.96
C ASP A 509 -0.84 -20.55 -14.65
N GLY A 510 -1.71 -21.49 -15.05
CA GLY A 510 -1.56 -22.91 -14.72
C GLY A 510 -1.87 -23.24 -13.25
N GLN A 511 -2.37 -22.28 -12.46
CA GLN A 511 -2.63 -22.40 -11.03
C GLN A 511 -4.04 -21.93 -10.64
N GLY A 512 -4.96 -21.85 -11.61
CA GLY A 512 -6.36 -21.53 -11.36
C GLY A 512 -6.64 -20.05 -11.09
N ALA A 513 -5.82 -19.14 -11.64
CA ALA A 513 -6.06 -17.71 -11.49
C ALA A 513 -7.49 -17.29 -11.88
N PRO A 514 -8.16 -16.42 -11.10
CA PRO A 514 -9.46 -15.87 -11.48
C PRO A 514 -9.40 -15.08 -12.78
N LEU A 515 -10.44 -15.22 -13.60
CA LEU A 515 -10.63 -14.48 -14.84
C LEU A 515 -11.50 -13.25 -14.56
N LYS A 516 -10.87 -12.08 -14.50
CA LYS A 516 -11.58 -10.80 -14.37
C LYS A 516 -11.80 -10.19 -15.75
N ILE A 517 -13.05 -9.99 -16.12
CA ILE A 517 -13.45 -9.49 -17.44
C ILE A 517 -14.25 -8.20 -17.28
N ILE A 518 -13.93 -7.19 -18.07
CA ILE A 518 -14.60 -5.89 -18.05
C ILE A 518 -15.11 -5.63 -19.46
N VAL A 519 -16.42 -5.48 -19.63
CA VAL A 519 -17.06 -5.20 -20.93
C VAL A 519 -17.63 -3.78 -20.97
N ARG A 520 -17.86 -3.28 -22.19
CA ARG A 520 -18.41 -1.94 -22.46
C ARG A 520 -17.65 -0.83 -21.75
N ASN A 521 -16.32 -0.93 -21.71
CA ASN A 521 -15.46 0.02 -21.04
C ASN A 521 -15.31 1.31 -21.85
N GLY A 522 -15.88 2.42 -21.37
CA GLY A 522 -15.82 3.73 -22.03
C GLY A 522 -14.45 4.40 -22.00
N ASN A 523 -13.44 3.79 -21.37
CA ASN A 523 -12.04 4.22 -21.48
C ASN A 523 -11.33 3.66 -22.71
N ILE A 524 -11.98 2.73 -23.43
CA ILE A 524 -11.40 2.00 -24.55
C ILE A 524 -12.23 2.31 -25.80
N ASN A 525 -11.56 2.68 -26.89
CA ASN A 525 -12.23 2.97 -28.15
C ASN A 525 -12.08 1.79 -29.12
N LYS A 526 -13.17 1.06 -29.39
CA LYS A 526 -13.24 -0.07 -30.34
C LYS A 526 -12.03 -1.00 -30.28
N ASN A 527 -11.65 -1.39 -29.07
CA ASN A 527 -10.52 -2.28 -28.84
C ASN A 527 -10.81 -3.25 -27.69
N ALA A 528 -10.03 -4.32 -27.62
CA ALA A 528 -9.93 -5.21 -26.48
C ALA A 528 -8.45 -5.35 -26.09
N TYR A 529 -8.14 -5.62 -24.82
CA TYR A 529 -6.79 -5.96 -24.40
C TYR A 529 -6.75 -6.69 -23.05
N TRP A 530 -5.72 -7.51 -22.85
CA TRP A 530 -5.26 -7.98 -21.55
C TRP A 530 -4.38 -6.94 -20.84
N SER A 531 -4.66 -6.67 -19.56
CA SER A 531 -3.82 -5.83 -18.71
C SER A 531 -2.98 -6.69 -17.75
N PRO A 532 -1.68 -6.93 -18.03
CA PRO A 532 -0.85 -7.81 -17.20
C PRO A 532 -0.63 -7.27 -15.78
N ASP A 533 -0.63 -5.96 -15.57
CA ASP A 533 -0.45 -5.34 -14.25
C ASP A 533 -1.71 -5.46 -13.38
N ARG A 534 -2.88 -5.34 -14.00
CA ARG A 534 -4.18 -5.39 -13.31
C ARG A 534 -4.81 -6.79 -13.29
N LYS A 535 -4.24 -7.73 -14.04
CA LYS A 535 -4.72 -9.10 -14.23
C LYS A 535 -6.20 -9.12 -14.65
N GLU A 536 -6.57 -8.28 -15.61
CA GLU A 536 -7.94 -8.15 -16.09
C GLU A 536 -7.98 -8.00 -17.62
N MET A 537 -9.00 -8.59 -18.24
CA MET A 537 -9.33 -8.41 -19.66
C MET A 537 -10.33 -7.28 -19.79
N LEU A 538 -10.13 -6.42 -20.78
CA LEU A 538 -10.98 -5.26 -21.00
C LEU A 538 -11.44 -5.20 -22.44
N PHE A 539 -12.74 -5.00 -22.63
CA PHE A 539 -13.39 -4.89 -23.92
C PHE A 539 -14.13 -3.56 -23.98
N ALA A 540 -13.95 -2.82 -25.08
CA ALA A 540 -14.88 -1.76 -25.44
C ALA A 540 -16.26 -2.34 -25.77
N GLU A 541 -17.26 -1.47 -25.95
CA GLU A 541 -18.58 -1.89 -26.39
C GLU A 541 -18.53 -2.55 -27.78
N ASP A 542 -19.25 -3.66 -27.92
CA ASP A 542 -19.35 -4.48 -29.12
C ASP A 542 -17.99 -5.03 -29.61
N MET A 543 -17.05 -5.31 -28.70
CA MET A 543 -15.74 -5.91 -29.03
C MET A 543 -15.59 -7.37 -28.58
N VAL A 544 -16.70 -8.02 -28.19
CA VAL A 544 -16.68 -9.37 -27.64
C VAL A 544 -17.15 -10.40 -28.67
N ASP A 545 -16.23 -11.25 -29.11
CA ASP A 545 -16.52 -12.55 -29.75
C ASP A 545 -15.58 -13.65 -29.24
N LEU A 546 -15.80 -14.90 -29.67
CA LEU A 546 -15.01 -16.04 -29.19
C LEU A 546 -13.52 -15.90 -29.54
N SER A 547 -13.20 -15.53 -30.78
CA SER A 547 -11.82 -15.45 -31.27
C SER A 547 -11.03 -14.34 -30.58
N VAL A 548 -11.63 -13.15 -30.43
CA VAL A 548 -11.03 -11.99 -29.75
C VAL A 548 -10.90 -12.28 -28.26
N SER A 549 -11.94 -12.84 -27.63
CA SER A 549 -11.87 -13.20 -26.21
C SER A 549 -10.76 -14.21 -25.93
N ALA A 550 -10.64 -15.25 -26.77
CA ALA A 550 -9.60 -16.26 -26.65
C ALA A 550 -8.20 -15.69 -26.94
N HIS A 551 -8.08 -14.75 -27.89
CA HIS A 551 -6.87 -13.96 -28.14
C HIS A 551 -6.45 -13.19 -26.88
N GLU A 552 -7.37 -12.46 -26.24
CA GLU A 552 -7.05 -11.71 -25.01
C GLU A 552 -6.60 -12.61 -23.85
N LEU A 553 -7.25 -13.75 -23.66
CA LEU A 553 -6.82 -14.68 -22.62
C LEU A 553 -5.46 -15.32 -22.94
N THR A 554 -5.11 -15.43 -24.23
CA THR A 554 -3.81 -15.98 -24.64
C THR A 554 -2.67 -15.01 -24.36
N HIS A 555 -2.88 -13.69 -24.45
CA HIS A 555 -1.92 -12.72 -23.91
C HIS A 555 -1.66 -12.94 -22.41
N ALA A 556 -2.68 -13.35 -21.65
CA ALA A 556 -2.49 -13.70 -20.24
C ALA A 556 -1.63 -14.97 -20.07
N VAL A 557 -1.83 -15.97 -20.92
CA VAL A 557 -1.00 -17.20 -20.96
C VAL A 557 0.44 -16.89 -21.30
N ASP A 558 0.70 -16.07 -22.32
CA ASP A 558 2.05 -15.60 -22.66
C ASP A 558 2.68 -14.84 -21.48
N SER A 559 1.97 -13.89 -20.88
CA SER A 559 2.50 -13.11 -19.74
C SER A 559 2.86 -13.97 -18.51
N ALA A 560 2.27 -15.16 -18.39
CA ALA A 560 2.56 -16.13 -17.34
C ALA A 560 3.54 -17.24 -17.78
N SER A 561 4.10 -17.15 -18.99
CA SER A 561 5.03 -18.11 -19.57
C SER A 561 6.24 -17.43 -20.21
N ALA A 562 6.30 -17.33 -21.55
CA ALA A 562 7.42 -16.70 -22.27
C ALA A 562 7.57 -15.21 -21.96
N ASN A 563 6.46 -14.54 -21.64
CA ASN A 563 6.37 -13.12 -21.36
C ASN A 563 7.03 -12.28 -22.47
N LEU A 564 6.61 -12.56 -23.71
CA LEU A 564 7.12 -11.91 -24.90
C LEU A 564 6.95 -10.40 -24.80
N VAL A 565 8.06 -9.67 -24.90
CA VAL A 565 8.10 -8.21 -24.93
C VAL A 565 7.23 -7.77 -26.09
N TYR A 566 6.23 -6.94 -25.78
CA TYR A 566 5.22 -6.48 -26.73
C TYR A 566 5.78 -5.39 -27.67
N GLN A 567 6.80 -5.76 -28.44
CA GLN A 567 7.49 -4.90 -29.38
C GLN A 567 8.14 -5.68 -30.51
N TYR A 568 8.12 -5.15 -31.74
CA TYR A 568 8.78 -5.74 -32.91
C TYR A 568 8.46 -7.23 -33.11
N GLN A 569 9.46 -8.08 -33.37
CA GLN A 569 9.25 -9.52 -33.61
C GLN A 569 8.71 -10.26 -32.39
N SER A 570 9.19 -9.98 -31.17
CA SER A 570 8.66 -10.61 -29.96
C SER A 570 7.20 -10.22 -29.74
N GLY A 571 6.84 -8.97 -30.02
CA GLY A 571 5.45 -8.52 -29.97
C GLY A 571 4.60 -9.10 -31.10
N ALA A 572 5.14 -9.24 -32.32
CA ALA A 572 4.46 -9.89 -33.42
C ALA A 572 4.24 -11.39 -33.17
N LEU A 573 5.16 -12.06 -32.47
CA LEU A 573 4.94 -13.39 -31.93
C LEU A 573 3.85 -13.38 -30.86
N ASN A 574 3.88 -12.42 -29.92
CA ASN A 574 2.86 -12.28 -28.89
C ASN A 574 1.44 -12.20 -29.51
N GLU A 575 1.26 -11.29 -30.47
CA GLU A 575 0.04 -11.17 -31.28
C GLU A 575 -0.31 -12.45 -32.03
N SER A 576 0.67 -13.07 -32.67
CA SER A 576 0.44 -14.28 -33.47
C SER A 576 0.04 -15.47 -32.61
N PHE A 577 0.69 -15.70 -31.47
CA PHE A 577 0.30 -16.78 -30.55
C PHE A 577 -1.12 -16.55 -30.01
N SER A 578 -1.50 -15.30 -29.74
CA SER A 578 -2.87 -14.93 -29.38
C SER A 578 -3.87 -15.22 -30.51
N ASP A 579 -3.56 -14.91 -31.77
CA ASP A 579 -4.37 -15.29 -32.93
C ASP A 579 -4.46 -16.82 -33.11
N ILE A 580 -3.34 -17.52 -32.96
CA ILE A 580 -3.22 -18.98 -33.07
C ILE A 580 -4.16 -19.68 -32.11
N PHE A 581 -4.08 -19.37 -30.82
CA PHE A 581 -4.94 -20.01 -29.83
C PHE A 581 -6.37 -19.44 -29.85
N GLY A 582 -6.53 -18.17 -30.23
CA GLY A 582 -7.83 -17.59 -30.53
C GLY A 582 -8.60 -18.39 -31.57
N LYS A 583 -7.97 -18.69 -32.71
CA LYS A 583 -8.58 -19.54 -33.75
C LYS A 583 -8.63 -21.00 -33.38
N SER A 584 -7.67 -21.52 -32.62
CA SER A 584 -7.71 -22.93 -32.21
C SER A 584 -8.91 -23.21 -31.30
N VAL A 585 -9.25 -22.27 -30.40
CA VAL A 585 -10.48 -22.32 -29.60
C VAL A 585 -11.73 -22.23 -30.47
N ASP A 586 -11.78 -21.29 -31.42
CA ASP A 586 -12.90 -21.16 -32.35
C ASP A 586 -13.13 -22.43 -33.18
N ARG A 587 -12.05 -23.03 -33.71
CA ARG A 587 -12.10 -24.29 -34.45
C ARG A 587 -12.50 -25.48 -33.58
N TRP A 588 -12.04 -25.53 -32.33
CA TRP A 588 -12.47 -26.55 -31.37
C TRP A 588 -13.99 -26.48 -31.12
N GLN A 589 -14.57 -25.28 -31.22
CA GLN A 589 -16.02 -25.04 -31.14
C GLN A 589 -16.77 -25.18 -32.47
N GLY A 590 -16.11 -25.67 -33.53
CA GLY A 590 -16.71 -25.94 -34.84
C GLY A 590 -16.52 -24.84 -35.89
N GLY A 591 -15.79 -23.77 -35.58
CA GLY A 591 -15.35 -22.77 -36.56
C GLY A 591 -14.46 -23.39 -37.65
N ASN A 592 -14.53 -22.83 -38.86
CA ASN A 592 -13.84 -23.41 -40.02
C ASN A 592 -12.98 -22.43 -40.83
N ASN A 593 -12.99 -21.14 -40.50
CA ASN A 593 -12.15 -20.12 -41.13
C ASN A 593 -10.90 -19.79 -40.31
N TRP A 594 -10.07 -18.89 -40.84
CA TRP A 594 -8.85 -18.37 -40.22
C TRP A 594 -8.92 -16.85 -39.99
N GLU A 595 -10.13 -16.32 -39.95
CA GLU A 595 -10.41 -14.89 -39.78
C GLU A 595 -10.48 -14.55 -38.28
N ILE A 596 -9.78 -13.49 -37.88
CA ILE A 596 -9.80 -12.93 -36.52
C ILE A 596 -10.84 -11.83 -36.44
N GLY A 597 -11.72 -11.93 -35.45
CA GLY A 597 -12.92 -11.10 -35.36
C GLY A 597 -14.08 -11.70 -36.16
N SER A 598 -15.23 -11.03 -36.10
CA SER A 598 -16.47 -11.48 -36.72
C SER A 598 -17.36 -10.30 -37.09
N SER A 599 -18.44 -10.54 -37.85
CA SER A 599 -19.48 -9.52 -38.06
C SER A 599 -20.22 -9.12 -36.78
N GLU A 600 -20.00 -9.84 -35.68
CA GLU A 600 -20.64 -9.58 -34.39
C GLU A 600 -19.93 -8.51 -33.57
N ILE A 601 -18.72 -8.09 -33.96
CA ILE A 601 -17.94 -7.03 -33.32
C ILE A 601 -17.86 -5.76 -34.18
N ALA A 602 -17.71 -4.61 -33.54
CA ALA A 602 -17.77 -3.28 -34.16
C ALA A 602 -16.70 -3.03 -35.23
N THR A 603 -15.58 -3.75 -35.19
CA THR A 603 -14.49 -3.66 -36.17
C THR A 603 -14.65 -4.62 -37.34
N GLY A 604 -15.56 -5.60 -37.24
CA GLY A 604 -15.62 -6.71 -38.18
C GLY A 604 -14.40 -7.63 -38.07
N VAL A 605 -14.16 -8.40 -39.14
CA VAL A 605 -12.92 -9.17 -39.31
C VAL A 605 -11.75 -8.21 -39.54
N ILE A 606 -10.67 -8.38 -38.77
CA ILE A 606 -9.50 -7.49 -38.78
C ILE A 606 -8.24 -8.13 -39.36
N ARG A 607 -8.17 -9.46 -39.38
CA ARG A 607 -7.03 -10.24 -39.90
C ARG A 607 -7.51 -11.56 -40.49
N ASP A 608 -6.71 -12.13 -41.38
CA ASP A 608 -6.91 -13.46 -41.94
C ASP A 608 -5.57 -14.20 -41.87
N MET A 609 -5.45 -15.18 -40.98
CA MET A 609 -4.21 -15.93 -40.77
C MET A 609 -3.83 -16.77 -42.00
N ALA A 610 -4.83 -17.21 -42.78
CA ALA A 610 -4.58 -17.94 -44.01
C ALA A 610 -4.19 -16.96 -45.12
N ASN A 611 -4.78 -15.77 -45.20
CA ASN A 611 -4.43 -14.77 -46.21
C ASN A 611 -4.12 -13.40 -45.60
N PRO A 612 -2.96 -13.21 -44.95
CA PRO A 612 -2.64 -11.97 -44.24
C PRO A 612 -2.76 -10.70 -45.12
N GLY A 613 -2.42 -10.84 -46.41
CA GLY A 613 -2.50 -9.75 -47.39
C GLY A 613 -3.92 -9.20 -47.60
N LYS A 614 -4.97 -9.96 -47.27
CA LYS A 614 -6.37 -9.50 -47.32
C LYS A 614 -6.60 -8.25 -46.47
N PHE A 615 -5.85 -8.13 -45.37
CA PHE A 615 -5.91 -7.00 -44.44
C PHE A 615 -4.58 -6.22 -44.41
N GLY A 616 -3.79 -6.33 -45.47
CA GLY A 616 -2.53 -5.57 -45.63
C GLY A 616 -1.42 -6.02 -44.69
N GLN A 617 -1.46 -7.22 -44.13
CA GLN A 617 -0.35 -7.80 -43.36
C GLN A 617 0.59 -8.61 -44.28
N PRO A 618 1.91 -8.62 -44.04
CA PRO A 618 2.84 -9.48 -44.75
C PRO A 618 2.54 -10.96 -44.47
N ALA A 619 2.61 -11.78 -45.51
CA ALA A 619 2.49 -13.24 -45.42
C ALA A 619 3.86 -13.94 -45.49
N HIS A 620 4.95 -13.19 -45.69
CA HIS A 620 6.30 -13.72 -45.90
C HIS A 620 7.35 -12.73 -45.37
N MET A 621 8.47 -13.24 -44.85
CA MET A 621 9.54 -12.46 -44.20
C MET A 621 10.17 -11.38 -45.09
N ARG A 622 10.30 -11.66 -46.39
CA ARG A 622 10.72 -10.67 -47.40
C ARG A 622 9.92 -9.35 -47.38
N ASP A 623 8.67 -9.40 -46.91
CA ASP A 623 7.75 -8.26 -46.85
C ASP A 623 7.64 -7.71 -45.42
N PHE A 624 8.51 -8.15 -44.50
CA PHE A 624 8.55 -7.63 -43.13
C PHE A 624 8.77 -6.12 -43.14
N GLU A 625 7.95 -5.39 -42.39
CA GLU A 625 8.04 -3.93 -42.32
C GLU A 625 8.48 -3.48 -40.93
N VAL A 626 9.63 -2.80 -40.84
CA VAL A 626 10.05 -2.12 -39.60
C VAL A 626 9.18 -0.87 -39.42
N LYS A 627 8.18 -0.94 -38.55
CA LYS A 627 7.28 0.19 -38.27
C LYS A 627 7.68 0.95 -37.00
N CYS A 628 7.43 2.25 -37.01
CA CYS A 628 7.56 3.10 -35.83
C CYS A 628 6.28 3.11 -34.95
N GLY A 629 5.11 2.95 -35.58
CA GLY A 629 3.84 2.77 -34.90
C GLY A 629 3.59 1.30 -34.54
N ASP A 630 2.47 1.01 -33.88
CA ASP A 630 2.07 -0.38 -33.60
C ASP A 630 3.15 -1.17 -32.83
N ALA A 631 3.81 -0.51 -31.87
CA ALA A 631 4.92 -1.07 -31.09
C ALA A 631 6.01 -1.77 -31.94
N GLY A 632 6.35 -1.28 -33.14
CA GLY A 632 7.27 -2.00 -34.01
C GLY A 632 6.59 -2.85 -35.09
N GLY A 633 5.29 -2.64 -35.32
CA GLY A 633 4.50 -3.43 -36.26
C GLY A 633 4.06 -4.78 -35.70
N VAL A 634 3.72 -4.88 -34.41
CA VAL A 634 3.37 -6.15 -33.76
C VAL A 634 2.11 -6.77 -34.38
N HIS A 635 1.05 -5.99 -34.58
CA HIS A 635 -0.15 -6.48 -35.25
C HIS A 635 0.06 -6.60 -36.75
N HIS A 636 0.91 -5.76 -37.35
CA HIS A 636 1.17 -5.86 -38.79
C HIS A 636 1.96 -7.12 -39.16
N ASN A 637 3.13 -7.31 -38.54
CA ASN A 637 4.06 -8.39 -38.88
C ASN A 637 3.64 -9.76 -38.31
N SER A 638 2.61 -9.84 -37.46
CA SER A 638 2.05 -11.12 -36.97
C SER A 638 1.47 -11.99 -38.10
N GLY A 639 1.17 -11.40 -39.27
CA GLY A 639 0.75 -12.14 -40.46
C GLY A 639 1.72 -13.23 -40.90
N ILE A 640 3.03 -13.03 -40.72
CA ILE A 640 4.08 -13.98 -41.11
C ILE A 640 3.99 -15.27 -40.26
N PRO A 641 4.11 -15.21 -38.91
CA PRO A 641 3.94 -16.39 -38.06
C PRO A 641 2.51 -16.97 -38.09
N ASN A 642 1.47 -16.15 -38.30
CA ASN A 642 0.10 -16.62 -38.50
C ASN A 642 -0.01 -17.56 -39.71
N ARG A 643 0.56 -17.16 -40.86
CA ARG A 643 0.58 -17.97 -42.08
C ARG A 643 1.41 -19.25 -41.91
N ALA A 644 2.51 -19.19 -41.17
CA ALA A 644 3.28 -20.38 -40.81
C ALA A 644 2.44 -21.37 -39.99
N TYR A 645 1.72 -20.90 -38.97
CA TYR A 645 0.85 -21.77 -38.17
C TYR A 645 -0.26 -22.41 -38.99
N VAL A 646 -0.95 -21.66 -39.85
CA VAL A 646 -2.01 -22.22 -40.71
C VAL A 646 -1.45 -23.33 -41.59
N THR A 647 -0.28 -23.12 -42.20
CA THR A 647 0.40 -24.13 -43.03
C THR A 647 0.78 -25.38 -42.22
N ALA A 648 1.25 -25.20 -40.98
CA ALA A 648 1.54 -26.32 -40.08
C ALA A 648 0.26 -27.07 -39.70
N TYR A 649 -0.82 -26.36 -39.37
CA TYR A 649 -2.10 -26.94 -38.98
C TYR A 649 -2.77 -27.69 -40.13
N GLU A 650 -2.70 -27.22 -41.37
CA GLU A 650 -3.24 -27.93 -42.53
C GLU A 650 -2.58 -29.31 -42.75
N LYS A 651 -1.30 -29.44 -42.38
CA LYS A 651 -0.56 -30.71 -42.45
C LYS A 651 -0.76 -31.59 -41.21
N LEU A 652 -0.82 -30.99 -40.03
CA LEU A 652 -0.69 -31.69 -38.75
C LEU A 652 -1.99 -31.75 -37.93
N GLY A 653 -2.98 -30.94 -38.29
CA GLY A 653 -4.18 -30.70 -37.49
C GLY A 653 -3.84 -30.29 -36.07
N VAL A 654 -4.56 -30.85 -35.10
CA VAL A 654 -4.42 -30.58 -33.67
C VAL A 654 -3.00 -30.78 -33.14
N LYS A 655 -2.14 -31.59 -33.80
CA LYS A 655 -0.73 -31.72 -33.38
C LYS A 655 0.04 -30.40 -33.48
N ALA A 656 -0.32 -29.50 -34.41
CA ALA A 656 0.26 -28.17 -34.49
C ALA A 656 -0.05 -27.33 -33.24
N GLU A 657 -1.27 -27.43 -32.69
CA GLU A 657 -1.66 -26.72 -31.45
C GLU A 657 -0.73 -27.08 -30.29
N TYR A 658 -0.42 -28.37 -30.12
CA TYR A 658 0.49 -28.85 -29.06
C TYR A 658 1.94 -28.38 -29.25
N ILE A 659 2.43 -28.38 -30.48
CA ILE A 659 3.79 -27.93 -30.79
C ILE A 659 3.94 -26.44 -30.46
N PHE A 660 2.99 -25.62 -30.91
CA PHE A 660 3.02 -24.18 -30.67
C PHE A 660 2.78 -23.87 -29.18
N TYR A 661 1.94 -24.63 -28.47
CA TYR A 661 1.70 -24.41 -27.04
C TYR A 661 2.97 -24.68 -26.23
N GLU A 662 3.67 -25.77 -26.52
CA GLU A 662 4.93 -26.11 -25.88
C GLU A 662 6.06 -25.14 -26.26
N ALA A 663 6.10 -24.65 -27.51
CA ALA A 663 7.01 -23.59 -27.91
C ALA A 663 6.81 -22.33 -27.05
N LEU A 664 5.56 -21.85 -26.93
CA LEU A 664 5.22 -20.68 -26.13
C LEU A 664 5.51 -20.87 -24.64
N THR A 665 5.18 -22.03 -24.08
CA THR A 665 5.20 -22.22 -22.62
C THR A 665 6.53 -22.68 -22.05
N ASN A 666 7.39 -23.31 -22.86
CA ASN A 666 8.63 -23.94 -22.39
C ASN A 666 9.90 -23.43 -23.07
N TYR A 667 9.82 -22.88 -24.28
CA TYR A 667 10.99 -22.61 -25.12
C TYR A 667 11.22 -21.13 -25.45
N LEU A 668 10.15 -20.39 -25.68
CA LEU A 668 10.23 -18.96 -25.95
C LEU A 668 10.56 -18.16 -24.69
N PHE A 669 11.19 -17.02 -24.90
CA PHE A 669 11.68 -16.09 -23.87
C PHE A 669 11.35 -14.65 -24.29
N PRO A 670 11.43 -13.66 -23.37
CA PRO A 670 10.83 -12.34 -23.60
C PRO A 670 11.23 -11.63 -24.90
N THR A 671 12.48 -11.76 -25.34
CA THR A 671 13.00 -11.06 -26.52
C THR A 671 13.08 -11.94 -27.78
N ALA A 672 12.35 -13.06 -27.81
CA ALA A 672 12.43 -14.03 -28.90
C ALA A 672 12.08 -13.42 -30.27
N THR A 673 12.84 -13.83 -31.27
CA THR A 673 12.68 -13.50 -32.70
C THR A 673 11.89 -14.58 -33.44
N PHE A 674 11.53 -14.33 -34.69
CA PHE A 674 10.91 -15.33 -35.55
C PHE A 674 11.81 -16.55 -35.76
N ALA A 675 13.14 -16.37 -35.86
CA ALA A 675 14.10 -17.48 -35.90
C ALA A 675 14.08 -18.31 -34.59
N ASP A 676 13.94 -17.66 -33.44
CA ASP A 676 13.75 -18.35 -32.16
C ASP A 676 12.44 -19.15 -32.13
N ALA A 677 11.37 -18.64 -32.75
CA ALA A 677 10.11 -19.38 -32.89
C ALA A 677 10.23 -20.62 -33.80
N VAL A 678 11.04 -20.57 -34.86
CA VAL A 678 11.40 -21.77 -35.64
C VAL A 678 12.08 -22.80 -34.75
N ASN A 679 13.11 -22.38 -33.99
CA ASN A 679 13.85 -23.27 -33.09
C ASN A 679 12.97 -23.85 -31.98
N ALA A 680 12.12 -23.02 -31.36
CA ALA A 680 11.23 -23.42 -30.28
C ALA A 680 10.17 -24.43 -30.74
N THR A 681 9.54 -24.18 -31.89
CA THR A 681 8.54 -25.10 -32.45
C THR A 681 9.19 -26.39 -32.96
N GLN A 682 10.42 -26.33 -33.48
CA GLN A 682 11.17 -27.53 -33.84
C GLN A 682 11.52 -28.37 -32.60
N ALA A 683 12.01 -27.74 -31.53
CA ALA A 683 12.34 -28.41 -30.26
C ALA A 683 11.09 -29.06 -29.64
N ALA A 684 9.96 -28.34 -29.60
CA ALA A 684 8.68 -28.88 -29.17
C ALA A 684 8.25 -30.10 -30.02
N ALA A 685 8.40 -30.04 -31.35
CA ALA A 685 8.08 -31.19 -32.20
C ALA A 685 9.01 -32.39 -31.94
N TRP A 686 10.30 -32.14 -31.68
CA TRP A 686 11.26 -33.19 -31.32
C TRP A 686 10.92 -33.89 -30.02
N ASP A 687 10.57 -33.14 -28.99
CA ASP A 687 10.24 -33.70 -27.68
C ASP A 687 8.96 -34.53 -27.71
N ARG A 688 7.96 -34.10 -28.49
CA ARG A 688 6.67 -34.78 -28.57
C ARG A 688 6.67 -35.97 -29.51
N TYR A 689 7.39 -35.88 -30.63
CA TYR A 689 7.24 -36.81 -31.76
C TYR A 689 8.56 -37.42 -32.24
N GLY A 690 9.71 -36.90 -31.80
CA GLY A 690 11.04 -37.35 -32.20
C GLY A 690 11.64 -36.53 -33.34
N LYS A 691 12.98 -36.54 -33.44
CA LYS A 691 13.74 -35.69 -34.39
C LYS A 691 13.48 -35.98 -35.87
N GLU A 692 13.24 -37.24 -36.19
CA GLU A 692 13.01 -37.71 -37.58
C GLU A 692 11.52 -37.84 -37.91
N SER A 693 10.64 -37.23 -37.10
CA SER A 693 9.20 -37.35 -37.26
C SER A 693 8.65 -36.50 -38.42
N PRO A 694 7.56 -36.92 -39.07
CA PRO A 694 6.84 -36.09 -40.04
C PRO A 694 6.39 -34.74 -39.46
N GLU A 695 6.05 -34.70 -38.17
CA GLU A 695 5.68 -33.48 -37.43
C GLU A 695 6.84 -32.48 -37.36
N ALA A 696 8.03 -32.98 -36.99
CA ALA A 696 9.26 -32.18 -36.94
C ALA A 696 9.63 -31.61 -38.31
N ALA A 697 9.43 -32.37 -39.39
CA ALA A 697 9.66 -31.89 -40.75
C ALA A 697 8.60 -30.87 -41.20
N ALA A 698 7.32 -31.14 -40.92
CA ALA A 698 6.21 -30.30 -41.36
C ALA A 698 6.21 -28.91 -40.71
N VAL A 699 6.61 -28.78 -39.44
CA VAL A 699 6.69 -27.47 -38.78
C VAL A 699 7.80 -26.59 -39.37
N ILE A 700 8.95 -27.18 -39.73
CA ILE A 700 10.00 -26.46 -40.44
C ILE A 700 9.56 -26.08 -41.85
N GLU A 701 8.91 -26.98 -42.58
CA GLU A 701 8.39 -26.67 -43.91
C GLU A 701 7.41 -25.50 -43.87
N ALA A 702 6.57 -25.43 -42.83
CA ALA A 702 5.63 -24.34 -42.63
C ALA A 702 6.32 -22.98 -42.39
N TRP A 703 7.36 -22.93 -41.54
CA TRP A 703 8.16 -21.71 -41.36
C TRP A 703 8.94 -21.32 -42.62
N ASN A 704 9.54 -22.29 -43.30
CA ASN A 704 10.23 -22.06 -44.57
C ASN A 704 9.29 -21.49 -45.65
N SER A 705 8.01 -21.88 -45.65
CA SER A 705 7.01 -21.38 -46.61
C SER A 705 6.75 -19.88 -46.50
N VAL A 706 6.99 -19.30 -45.32
CA VAL A 706 6.90 -17.85 -45.07
C VAL A 706 8.28 -17.18 -45.06
N GLY A 707 9.33 -17.89 -45.46
CA GLY A 707 10.69 -17.36 -45.57
C GLY A 707 11.38 -17.11 -44.23
N VAL A 708 10.99 -17.81 -43.16
CA VAL A 708 11.67 -17.77 -41.86
C VAL A 708 12.36 -19.11 -41.62
N THR A 709 13.65 -19.06 -41.29
CA THR A 709 14.54 -20.17 -40.94
C THR A 709 15.17 -19.89 -39.57
N SER A 710 15.87 -20.86 -39.00
CA SER A 710 16.65 -20.67 -37.76
C SER A 710 17.82 -19.68 -37.90
N GLU A 711 18.17 -19.29 -39.12
CA GLU A 711 19.24 -18.32 -39.44
C GLU A 711 18.67 -17.00 -39.96
N THR A 712 17.35 -16.80 -39.90
CA THR A 712 16.74 -15.56 -40.37
C THR A 712 17.14 -14.41 -39.47
N ASP A 713 17.87 -13.46 -40.05
CA ASP A 713 18.27 -12.24 -39.36
C ASP A 713 17.05 -11.42 -38.97
N ASP A 714 17.20 -10.72 -37.86
CA ASP A 714 16.26 -9.69 -37.49
C ASP A 714 16.50 -8.43 -38.34
N PRO A 715 15.56 -8.02 -39.24
CA PRO A 715 15.75 -6.87 -40.11
C PRO A 715 15.81 -5.53 -39.36
N ARG A 716 15.69 -5.53 -38.02
CA ARG A 716 15.84 -4.39 -37.12
C ARG A 716 17.22 -3.69 -37.11
N GLY A 717 18.20 -4.06 -37.94
CA GLY A 717 19.59 -3.57 -37.87
C GLY A 717 19.71 -2.11 -37.37
N ALA A 718 20.46 -1.89 -36.28
CA ALA A 718 20.78 -0.61 -35.60
C ALA A 718 19.65 0.45 -35.40
N ASN A 719 18.40 0.17 -35.73
CA ASN A 719 17.33 1.18 -35.78
C ASN A 719 16.23 0.91 -34.73
N CYS A 720 16.61 0.98 -33.44
CA CYS A 720 15.68 1.25 -32.32
C CYS A 720 15.01 2.65 -32.42
N VAL A 721 15.52 3.49 -33.34
CA VAL A 721 15.15 4.86 -33.65
C VAL A 721 13.64 5.08 -33.88
N CYS A 722 12.91 4.04 -34.33
CA CYS A 722 11.55 4.20 -34.80
C CYS A 722 10.50 4.52 -33.69
N SER A 723 10.61 3.92 -32.51
CA SER A 723 9.64 4.16 -31.41
C SER A 723 9.75 5.60 -30.87
N ALA A 724 10.95 6.17 -31.01
CA ALA A 724 11.31 7.40 -30.39
C ALA A 724 10.96 8.65 -31.18
N GLY A 725 11.10 8.58 -32.51
CA GLY A 725 10.76 9.71 -33.36
C GLY A 725 9.26 9.99 -33.42
N SER A 726 8.44 8.94 -33.45
CA SER A 726 6.97 9.08 -33.42
C SER A 726 6.46 9.62 -32.08
N SER A 727 7.04 9.11 -30.98
CA SER A 727 6.67 9.53 -29.63
C SER A 727 7.12 10.96 -29.33
N LEU A 728 8.26 11.45 -29.85
CA LEU A 728 8.67 12.86 -29.74
C LEU A 728 7.80 13.80 -30.58
N ARG A 729 7.34 13.34 -31.76
CA ARG A 729 6.38 14.09 -32.60
C ARG A 729 4.98 14.19 -31.99
N THR A 730 4.57 13.20 -31.20
CA THR A 730 3.21 13.11 -30.62
C THR A 730 3.15 13.41 -29.13
N ALA A 731 4.30 13.51 -28.45
CA ALA A 731 4.38 13.93 -27.06
C ALA A 731 3.87 15.36 -26.95
N LYS A 732 2.59 15.49 -26.60
CA LYS A 732 1.94 16.73 -26.20
C LYS A 732 2.51 17.18 -24.85
N LEU A 733 3.82 17.44 -24.79
CA LEU A 733 4.50 18.07 -23.67
C LEU A 733 3.99 19.52 -23.59
N SER A 734 2.81 19.75 -23.03
CA SER A 734 2.32 21.13 -22.91
C SER A 734 3.19 21.89 -21.91
N ALA A 735 3.42 23.19 -22.16
CA ALA A 735 4.08 24.07 -21.21
C ALA A 735 3.32 24.19 -19.87
N ASP A 736 2.07 23.72 -19.82
CA ASP A 736 1.20 23.71 -18.64
C ASP A 736 1.47 22.55 -17.66
N GLY A 737 2.60 21.87 -17.79
CA GLY A 737 3.18 21.00 -16.75
C GLY A 737 3.06 19.50 -17.03
N PRO A 738 3.99 18.90 -17.79
CA PRO A 738 4.11 17.45 -17.84
C PRO A 738 4.64 16.94 -16.50
N GLN A 739 4.16 15.78 -16.07
CA GLN A 739 4.71 15.11 -14.89
C GLN A 739 6.18 14.72 -15.16
N ALA A 740 7.03 14.71 -14.13
CA ALA A 740 8.44 14.32 -14.25
C ALA A 740 8.64 12.93 -14.91
N ALA A 741 7.64 12.05 -14.85
CA ALA A 741 7.63 10.76 -15.56
C ALA A 741 7.49 10.91 -17.09
N GLN A 742 6.71 11.87 -17.58
CA GLN A 742 6.51 12.12 -19.01
C GLN A 742 7.74 12.73 -19.67
N ILE A 743 8.41 13.66 -18.98
CA ILE A 743 9.67 14.24 -19.45
C ILE A 743 10.76 13.18 -19.53
N ARG A 744 10.83 12.33 -18.51
CA ARG A 744 11.79 11.22 -18.47
C ARG A 744 11.55 10.20 -19.56
N ALA A 745 10.28 9.86 -19.82
CA ALA A 745 9.94 9.04 -20.96
C ALA A 745 10.46 9.70 -22.26
N ALA A 746 10.23 11.01 -22.45
CA ALA A 746 10.72 11.74 -23.61
C ALA A 746 12.27 11.86 -23.68
N LEU A 747 12.98 11.88 -22.55
CA LEU A 747 14.45 11.86 -22.51
C LEU A 747 15.03 10.50 -22.89
N TYR A 748 14.49 9.40 -22.36
CA TYR A 748 14.92 8.05 -22.77
C TYR A 748 14.62 7.81 -24.25
N LEU A 749 13.49 8.32 -24.72
CA LEU A 749 13.13 8.32 -26.11
C LEU A 749 14.13 9.10 -26.97
N ALA A 750 14.47 10.33 -26.58
CA ALA A 750 15.48 11.12 -27.29
C ALA A 750 16.87 10.44 -27.28
N GLN A 751 17.21 9.71 -26.23
CA GLN A 751 18.40 8.87 -26.18
C GLN A 751 18.33 7.74 -27.21
N ASP A 752 17.22 7.00 -27.26
CA ASP A 752 17.03 5.86 -28.17
C ASP A 752 16.98 6.25 -29.67
N LEU A 753 16.79 7.54 -29.96
CA LEU A 753 16.93 8.09 -31.31
C LEU A 753 18.38 8.19 -31.78
N LEU A 754 19.31 8.49 -30.86
CA LEU A 754 20.65 8.87 -31.26
C LEU A 754 21.52 7.61 -31.49
N PRO A 755 22.48 7.65 -32.43
CA PRO A 755 23.25 6.46 -32.78
C PRO A 755 24.05 5.91 -31.59
N GLU A 756 23.81 4.66 -31.18
CA GLU A 756 24.58 4.00 -30.10
C GLU A 756 26.09 3.94 -30.38
N ALA A 757 26.48 4.02 -31.65
CA ALA A 757 27.88 4.02 -32.07
C ALA A 757 28.62 5.33 -31.70
N SER A 758 27.92 6.44 -31.46
CA SER A 758 28.50 7.74 -31.12
C SER A 758 29.20 7.70 -29.75
N PRO A 759 30.52 7.97 -29.68
CA PRO A 759 31.22 8.18 -28.42
C PRO A 759 30.58 9.25 -27.52
N ALA A 760 30.12 10.37 -28.08
CA ALA A 760 29.49 11.44 -27.31
C ALA A 760 28.17 10.99 -26.68
N VAL A 761 27.30 10.29 -27.43
CA VAL A 761 26.03 9.78 -26.91
C VAL A 761 26.27 8.86 -25.71
N ARG A 762 27.19 7.90 -25.83
CA ARG A 762 27.53 7.00 -24.71
C ARG A 762 28.04 7.75 -23.49
N TYR A 763 28.99 8.67 -23.69
CA TYR A 763 29.57 9.48 -22.61
C TYR A 763 28.52 10.26 -21.81
N TYR A 764 27.63 10.98 -22.50
CA TYR A 764 26.63 11.81 -21.83
C TYR A 764 25.46 10.99 -21.25
N VAL A 765 25.15 9.81 -21.80
CA VAL A 765 24.19 8.86 -21.20
C VAL A 765 24.73 8.31 -19.88
N ASP A 766 26.00 7.93 -19.82
CA ASP A 766 26.63 7.45 -18.59
C ASP A 766 26.64 8.53 -17.50
N LEU A 767 26.95 9.78 -17.89
CA LEU A 767 26.87 10.92 -17.00
C LEU A 767 25.43 11.17 -16.49
N TYR A 768 24.44 11.11 -17.38
CA TYR A 768 23.03 11.21 -16.99
C TYR A 768 22.65 10.11 -16.01
N ASN A 769 23.03 8.85 -16.25
CA ASN A 769 22.73 7.72 -15.38
C ASN A 769 23.38 7.87 -13.98
N GLN A 770 24.59 8.41 -13.93
CA GLN A 770 25.29 8.73 -12.69
C GLN A 770 24.54 9.79 -11.86
N ASP A 771 24.06 10.85 -12.53
CA ASP A 771 23.43 12.00 -11.89
C ASP A 771 21.90 11.90 -11.77
N ASN A 772 21.27 10.89 -12.39
CA ASN A 772 19.82 10.70 -12.43
C ASN A 772 19.20 10.71 -11.02
N GLY A 773 19.88 10.10 -10.04
CA GLY A 773 19.45 10.09 -8.64
C GLY A 773 19.35 11.49 -7.99
N LEU A 774 20.05 12.49 -8.53
CA LEU A 774 20.01 13.88 -8.10
C LEU A 774 18.98 14.70 -8.91
N ILE A 775 18.84 14.40 -10.21
CA ILE A 775 17.94 15.07 -11.13
C ILE A 775 16.46 14.76 -10.79
N GLN A 776 16.12 13.52 -10.45
CA GLN A 776 14.70 13.19 -10.25
C GLN A 776 14.05 13.88 -9.05
N PRO A 777 14.67 13.89 -7.85
CA PRO A 777 14.10 14.60 -6.73
C PRO A 777 14.01 16.11 -7.01
N LEU A 778 14.99 16.67 -7.74
CA LEU A 778 14.99 18.07 -8.14
C LEU A 778 13.78 18.41 -9.03
N MET A 779 13.51 17.58 -10.05
CA MET A 779 12.34 17.74 -10.93
C MET A 779 10.99 17.56 -10.21
N ALA A 780 10.94 16.71 -9.18
CA ALA A 780 9.75 16.53 -8.37
C ALA A 780 9.48 17.72 -7.44
N GLU A 781 10.54 18.36 -6.93
CA GLU A 781 10.48 19.49 -6.00
C GLU A 781 10.29 20.85 -6.72
N HIS A 782 10.65 20.94 -8.01
CA HIS A 782 10.58 22.17 -8.79
C HIS A 782 9.74 22.00 -10.08
N PRO A 783 8.40 22.03 -10.00
CA PRO A 783 7.51 21.84 -11.16
C PRO A 783 7.71 22.82 -12.32
N ALA A 784 8.26 24.02 -12.05
CA ALA A 784 8.59 24.98 -13.11
C ALA A 784 9.70 24.44 -14.06
N LEU A 785 10.68 23.70 -13.51
CA LEU A 785 11.71 23.06 -14.33
C LEU A 785 11.12 22.03 -15.30
N ASN A 786 10.02 21.36 -14.93
CA ASN A 786 9.37 20.39 -15.80
C ASN A 786 8.82 21.04 -17.09
N GLY A 787 8.27 22.25 -16.99
CA GLY A 787 7.85 23.02 -18.16
C GLY A 787 9.03 23.42 -19.06
N GLU A 788 10.17 23.76 -18.46
CA GLU A 788 11.38 24.14 -19.20
C GLU A 788 12.03 22.95 -19.92
N PHE A 789 12.14 21.79 -19.26
CA PHE A 789 12.61 20.55 -19.90
C PHE A 789 11.73 20.19 -21.10
N ALA A 790 10.41 20.32 -20.96
CA ALA A 790 9.47 20.08 -22.05
C ALA A 790 9.68 21.03 -23.24
N MET A 791 9.84 22.34 -22.96
CA MET A 791 10.09 23.33 -24.01
C MET A 791 11.42 23.07 -24.73
N VAL A 792 12.50 22.79 -23.99
CA VAL A 792 13.80 22.50 -24.60
C VAL A 792 13.74 21.25 -25.48
N LEU A 793 13.10 20.17 -25.02
CA LEU A 793 12.91 18.97 -25.83
C LEU A 793 12.14 19.27 -27.11
N GLN A 794 11.06 20.04 -27.03
CA GLN A 794 10.29 20.46 -28.21
C GLN A 794 11.12 21.29 -29.20
N THR A 795 11.92 22.23 -28.68
CA THR A 795 12.82 23.05 -29.47
C THR A 795 13.89 22.20 -30.18
N LEU A 796 14.39 21.14 -29.54
CA LEU A 796 15.41 20.26 -30.10
C LEU A 796 14.86 19.14 -30.99
N THR A 797 13.56 18.84 -30.93
CA THR A 797 12.95 17.70 -31.66
C THR A 797 13.34 17.64 -33.14
N PRO A 798 13.27 18.72 -33.95
CA PRO A 798 13.63 18.64 -35.36
C PRO A 798 15.09 18.21 -35.56
N LEU A 799 16.01 18.72 -34.73
CA LEU A 799 17.43 18.40 -34.76
C LEU A 799 17.70 16.94 -34.34
N LEU A 800 17.01 16.46 -33.30
CA LEU A 800 17.15 15.08 -32.81
C LEU A 800 16.64 14.05 -33.84
N LEU A 801 15.54 14.39 -34.54
CA LEU A 801 15.00 13.54 -35.60
C LEU A 801 15.91 13.48 -36.83
N ASP A 802 16.52 14.61 -37.20
CA ASP A 802 17.46 14.70 -38.32
C ASP A 802 18.78 13.98 -38.01
N ALA A 803 19.37 14.20 -36.83
CA ALA A 803 20.59 13.50 -36.36
C ALA A 803 20.42 11.98 -36.29
N ALA A 804 19.18 11.53 -36.09
CA ALA A 804 18.81 10.13 -36.01
C ALA A 804 18.47 9.50 -37.39
N ASN A 805 18.59 10.27 -38.48
CA ASN A 805 18.19 9.86 -39.83
C ASN A 805 16.75 9.31 -39.91
N VAL A 806 15.81 9.90 -39.16
CA VAL A 806 14.41 9.46 -39.15
C VAL A 806 13.75 9.84 -40.47
N ASP A 807 13.15 8.86 -41.15
CA ASP A 807 12.44 9.07 -42.41
C ASP A 807 11.42 10.22 -42.31
N GLY A 808 11.54 11.19 -43.23
CA GLY A 808 10.69 12.38 -43.29
C GLY A 808 11.03 13.50 -42.30
N ALA A 809 12.13 13.39 -41.54
CA ALA A 809 12.64 14.49 -40.74
C ALA A 809 13.13 15.65 -41.64
N PRO A 810 12.85 16.91 -41.29
CA PRO A 810 13.42 18.05 -42.00
C PRO A 810 14.92 18.16 -41.68
N GLN A 811 15.73 18.39 -42.71
CA GLN A 811 17.14 18.76 -42.54
C GLN A 811 17.24 19.98 -41.62
N ALA A 812 17.95 19.82 -40.51
CA ALA A 812 18.00 20.76 -39.41
C ALA A 812 19.43 21.24 -39.19
N THR A 813 19.56 22.51 -38.82
CA THR A 813 20.82 23.11 -38.39
C THR A 813 20.72 23.51 -36.93
N VAL A 814 21.85 23.47 -36.22
CA VAL A 814 21.90 23.93 -34.84
C VAL A 814 21.79 25.44 -34.82
N THR A 815 20.66 25.97 -34.37
CA THR A 815 20.44 27.42 -34.30
C THR A 815 20.94 28.01 -32.98
N ALA A 816 21.14 29.32 -32.96
CA ALA A 816 21.43 30.05 -31.71
C ALA A 816 20.29 29.90 -30.68
N GLU A 817 19.05 29.72 -31.14
CA GLU A 817 17.90 29.48 -30.27
C GLU A 817 18.00 28.12 -29.57
N HIS A 818 18.45 27.07 -30.27
CA HIS A 818 18.69 25.75 -29.68
C HIS A 818 19.73 25.84 -28.56
N ILE A 819 20.87 26.47 -28.83
CA ILE A 819 21.96 26.65 -27.85
C ILE A 819 21.45 27.43 -26.63
N ALA A 820 20.76 28.55 -26.86
CA ALA A 820 20.23 29.39 -25.80
C ALA A 820 19.15 28.69 -24.95
N ALA A 821 18.34 27.81 -25.55
CA ALA A 821 17.32 27.05 -24.85
C ALA A 821 17.96 26.06 -23.86
N VAL A 822 19.01 25.35 -24.28
CA VAL A 822 19.72 24.42 -23.39
C VAL A 822 20.51 25.17 -22.33
N ASP A 823 21.15 26.30 -22.67
CA ASP A 823 21.84 27.15 -21.70
C ASP A 823 20.92 27.59 -20.55
N ARG A 824 19.72 28.12 -20.89
CA ARG A 824 18.74 28.54 -19.89
C ARG A 824 18.31 27.41 -18.97
N LEU A 825 18.05 26.23 -19.53
CA LEU A 825 17.65 25.06 -18.74
C LEU A 825 18.75 24.66 -17.75
N MET A 826 20.01 24.60 -18.21
CA MET A 826 21.11 24.20 -17.34
C MET A 826 21.36 25.21 -16.22
N ASP A 827 21.28 26.51 -16.51
CA ASP A 827 21.38 27.55 -15.48
C ASP A 827 20.25 27.46 -14.45
N ASN A 828 19.02 27.18 -14.88
CA ASN A 828 17.89 27.03 -13.98
C ASN A 828 17.97 25.74 -13.14
N VAL A 829 18.51 24.65 -13.70
CA VAL A 829 18.82 23.42 -12.95
C VAL A 829 19.89 23.70 -11.88
N ILE A 830 20.94 24.47 -12.21
CA ILE A 830 21.96 24.89 -11.25
C ILE A 830 21.34 25.69 -10.10
N VAL A 831 20.52 26.70 -10.41
CA VAL A 831 19.87 27.54 -9.40
C VAL A 831 18.96 26.70 -8.50
N ALA A 832 18.19 25.77 -9.07
CA ALA A 832 17.31 24.90 -8.31
C ALA A 832 18.09 23.94 -7.39
N ASP A 833 19.17 23.33 -7.88
CA ASP A 833 20.01 22.43 -7.09
C ASP A 833 20.70 23.16 -5.93
N GLN A 834 21.28 24.35 -6.18
CA GLN A 834 21.89 25.18 -5.13
C GLN A 834 20.89 25.62 -4.05
N GLY A 835 19.61 25.75 -4.41
CA GLY A 835 18.54 26.16 -3.49
C GLY A 835 18.14 25.10 -2.47
N ARG A 836 18.60 23.84 -2.61
CA ARG A 836 18.19 22.71 -1.76
C ARG A 836 19.13 22.50 -0.56
N PRO A 837 18.61 22.11 0.62
CA PRO A 837 19.46 21.71 1.74
C PRO A 837 20.35 20.51 1.37
N GLY A 838 21.67 20.72 1.31
CA GLY A 838 22.63 19.70 0.89
C GLY A 838 22.76 19.54 -0.63
N GLY A 839 22.20 20.45 -1.43
CA GLY A 839 22.37 20.52 -2.88
C GLY A 839 23.74 21.07 -3.31
N GLY A 840 23.99 21.11 -4.62
CA GLY A 840 25.24 21.60 -5.22
C GLY A 840 26.09 20.50 -5.90
N ALA A 841 25.76 19.22 -5.70
CA ALA A 841 26.43 18.12 -6.36
C ALA A 841 26.15 18.08 -7.87
N LEU A 842 24.88 18.28 -8.26
CA LEU A 842 24.50 18.36 -9.67
C LEU A 842 25.07 19.63 -10.31
N THR A 843 25.08 20.74 -9.58
CA THR A 843 25.74 21.99 -10.00
C THR A 843 27.22 21.77 -10.30
N HIS A 844 27.93 21.04 -9.44
CA HIS A 844 29.34 20.73 -9.64
C HIS A 844 29.56 19.85 -10.88
N SER A 845 28.70 18.83 -11.07
CA SER A 845 28.75 17.97 -12.26
C SER A 845 28.51 18.76 -13.55
N ILE A 846 27.45 19.59 -13.61
CA ILE A 846 27.16 20.47 -14.74
C ILE A 846 28.33 21.43 -14.97
N ALA A 847 28.87 22.08 -13.94
CA ALA A 847 30.01 22.99 -14.11
C ALA A 847 31.26 22.28 -14.66
N THR A 848 31.48 21.02 -14.29
CA THR A 848 32.65 20.24 -14.71
C THR A 848 32.49 19.70 -16.13
N GLN A 849 31.30 19.22 -16.49
CA GLN A 849 31.07 18.52 -17.75
C GLN A 849 30.48 19.41 -18.83
N TRP A 850 29.44 20.17 -18.48
CA TRP A 850 28.68 21.02 -19.40
C TRP A 850 29.42 22.30 -19.79
N ARG A 851 30.02 23.01 -18.83
CA ARG A 851 30.78 24.24 -19.15
C ARG A 851 32.14 23.97 -19.77
N ALA A 852 32.68 22.78 -19.54
CA ALA A 852 33.91 22.35 -20.18
C ALA A 852 33.68 21.85 -21.60
N SER A 853 32.46 21.44 -21.98
CA SER A 853 32.18 21.02 -23.36
C SER A 853 32.19 22.25 -24.29
N ASP A 854 32.80 22.12 -25.46
CA ASP A 854 32.79 23.16 -26.50
C ASP A 854 31.50 23.09 -27.33
N TYR A 855 30.38 22.65 -26.73
CA TYR A 855 29.16 22.37 -27.49
C TYR A 855 28.57 23.64 -28.16
N ARG A 856 28.95 24.84 -27.72
CA ARG A 856 28.52 26.09 -28.38
C ARG A 856 29.15 26.26 -29.76
N SER A 857 30.28 25.63 -30.04
CA SER A 857 30.94 25.71 -31.36
C SER A 857 30.19 24.95 -32.46
N ILE A 858 29.23 24.09 -32.10
CA ILE A 858 28.39 23.38 -33.07
C ILE A 858 27.27 24.27 -33.67
N GLY A 859 27.14 25.52 -33.21
CA GLY A 859 26.18 26.47 -33.75
C GLY A 859 26.41 26.75 -35.24
N GLY A 860 25.35 26.60 -36.03
CA GLY A 860 25.38 26.74 -37.48
C GLY A 860 25.76 25.46 -38.24
N LEU A 861 26.08 24.37 -37.55
CA LEU A 861 26.35 23.07 -38.17
C LEU A 861 25.05 22.32 -38.51
N SER A 862 25.15 21.41 -39.49
CA SER A 862 24.12 20.40 -39.74
C SER A 862 24.03 19.43 -38.55
N ALA A 863 22.94 18.65 -38.47
CA ALA A 863 22.78 17.64 -37.42
C ALA A 863 23.95 16.63 -37.40
N ASP A 864 24.37 16.16 -38.57
CA ASP A 864 25.49 15.22 -38.73
C ASP A 864 26.84 15.83 -38.34
N ASP A 865 27.13 17.05 -38.82
CA ASP A 865 28.39 17.75 -38.51
C ASP A 865 28.46 18.10 -37.02
N ALA A 866 27.33 18.46 -36.42
CA ALA A 866 27.25 18.71 -34.98
C ALA A 866 27.53 17.44 -34.18
N MET A 867 26.97 16.29 -34.58
CA MET A 867 27.23 15.00 -33.92
C MET A 867 28.71 14.60 -34.03
N ALA A 868 29.30 14.75 -35.22
CA ALA A 868 30.72 14.48 -35.44
C ALA A 868 31.64 15.40 -34.60
N ALA A 869 31.30 16.68 -34.49
CA ALA A 869 32.01 17.64 -33.64
C ALA A 869 31.90 17.26 -32.15
N MET A 870 30.71 16.84 -31.70
CA MET A 870 30.50 16.37 -30.33
C MET A 870 31.30 15.10 -30.03
N ASP A 871 31.33 14.13 -30.96
CA ASP A 871 32.15 12.91 -30.85
C ASP A 871 33.65 13.23 -30.72
N ALA A 872 34.14 14.19 -31.52
CA ALA A 872 35.52 14.65 -31.43
C ALA A 872 35.80 15.30 -30.06
N SER A 873 34.85 16.05 -29.50
CA SER A 873 35.01 16.78 -28.23
C SER A 873 35.16 15.89 -26.99
N VAL A 874 34.60 14.67 -27.04
CA VAL A 874 34.67 13.70 -25.92
C VAL A 874 35.81 12.70 -26.06
N LYS A 875 36.47 12.65 -27.23
CA LYS A 875 37.52 11.66 -27.53
C LYS A 875 38.70 11.69 -26.55
N ASP A 876 39.04 12.86 -26.03
CA ASP A 876 40.13 13.01 -25.05
C ASP A 876 39.67 12.80 -23.59
N ARG A 877 38.36 12.61 -23.36
CA ARG A 877 37.73 12.43 -22.04
C ARG A 877 37.30 10.99 -21.76
N LEU A 878 37.03 10.23 -22.83
CA LEU A 878 36.84 8.78 -22.84
C LEU A 878 38.22 8.09 -22.79
#